data_AF-A0A5P8DHZ6-F1
#
_entry.id   AF-A0A5P8DHZ6-F1
#
_cell.length_a   1.000
_cell.length_b   1.000
_cell.length_c   1.000
_cell.angle_alpha   90.00
_cell.angle_beta   90.00
_cell.angle_gamma   90.00
#
_symmetry.space_group_name_H-M   'P 1'
#
loop_
_entity.id
_entity.type
_entity.pdbx_description
1 polymer ?
#
loop_
_entity_poly.entity_id
_entity_poly.type
_entity_poly.pdbx_seq_one_letter_code
_entity_poly.pdbx_strand_id
1 'polypeptide(L)'
;MTSMSSLNLSNAPAVCRRSLPPAKLRLPEFSTVYGWLNCSNKHEPLGYQIRRKQISKVTECRVASLEASQVGEKVGPAVRTPEEANKKIEESIAYVKELLMTSGDGRISVAPYDTSIVALIKDKEGRDAPEFPSCLEWIAENQMSDGSWGDEFFCIYDRVVNTLACVVALKSWNVHADKIEKGVSYIKENVHKLKDGNIEHMTSGFEIVIPAIIERAKALGIQGLPYGDPIIKEIYTTKGRRLSKIPKDMIYKLPTTLLFSLEGLGDLDWEKILKLQSGDGSFLTSPSSTAFAFMQTKDEKCYKFIENAVRNCNGGAPHTYPVDVFARLWAIDRLQRLGISRFFQPEIKYFLDHINNVWTENGVFSGRDSQFCDIDDTSMGIRLLKMHGYNIDPNALKHFKQEDGKFSCYGGQMIESASPIYNLYGAAQLRFPGEEILEEATKFAYNFLQEKIANNQIQEKWVISEHLIDEIKLGLKMPWYATLPRVEAAYYFQYYAGTGDVWIGKTFYRMPEISNDTYKELAVLDFNRCQAQHQFEWIYMQEWYQSSNVKAFGISKKELLLAYFLAAATIFEPERTQERIMWAKTQIVSRMIKSFLSEENTLSLEQKTTLFVEFGHDINGLNKINSVEKGNGLAGTLLTTFQQLLEEFDRYTTHQLKNAWSQWFVKLQQGEGDGGADAELLANTLNICAGHIAFNEDILSHRDYTTLSSLTNKICRRLTQIQDKKILEIKDGSIKDKEMEEEMQALVKLVLEESESGGGIDRNIKQTFLSVFKTFYYCAYHHAETTDVHIFKVLFEPVV
;
A
#
# COMPACT_ATOMS: atom_id res chain seq x y z
N MET A 1 -12.57 44.63 -39.78
CA MET A 1 -13.98 44.34 -40.12
C MET A 1 -14.74 44.40 -38.80
N THR A 2 -15.42 45.50 -38.47
CA THR A 2 -16.80 45.85 -38.90
C THR A 2 -17.83 44.77 -38.51
N SER A 3 -18.79 44.88 -37.59
CA SER A 3 -19.36 45.92 -36.68
C SER A 3 -20.89 45.98 -36.90
N MET A 4 -21.68 45.99 -35.81
CA MET A 4 -23.17 46.08 -35.80
C MET A 4 -23.84 44.82 -36.42
N SER A 5 -25.11 44.46 -36.17
CA SER A 5 -26.29 45.10 -35.56
C SER A 5 -27.24 44.00 -34.99
N SER A 6 -28.49 44.27 -34.60
CA SER A 6 -28.97 44.91 -33.34
C SER A 6 -30.53 44.89 -33.33
N LEU A 7 -31.19 45.22 -32.20
CA LEU A 7 -32.65 45.48 -32.06
C LEU A 7 -33.57 44.22 -32.11
N ASN A 8 -34.75 44.12 -31.45
CA ASN A 8 -35.30 44.86 -30.29
C ASN A 8 -36.55 44.19 -29.66
N LEU A 9 -36.79 44.46 -28.35
CA LEU A 9 -38.10 44.54 -27.65
C LEU A 9 -38.95 43.23 -27.52
N SER A 10 -39.90 43.06 -26.58
CA SER A 10 -40.62 44.01 -25.71
C SER A 10 -41.11 43.46 -24.33
N ASN A 11 -41.18 44.35 -23.31
CA ASN A 11 -42.21 44.44 -22.23
C ASN A 11 -42.34 43.38 -21.09
N ALA A 12 -41.46 43.46 -20.06
CA ALA A 12 -41.71 44.03 -18.69
C ALA A 12 -43.15 44.21 -18.11
N PRO A 13 -43.34 44.39 -16.76
CA PRO A 13 -42.54 43.96 -15.56
C PRO A 13 -43.33 43.66 -14.23
N ALA A 14 -42.56 43.47 -13.13
CA ALA A 14 -42.86 43.72 -11.69
C ALA A 14 -43.46 42.56 -10.83
N VAL A 15 -43.21 42.42 -9.50
CA VAL A 15 -42.68 43.32 -8.43
C VAL A 15 -41.78 42.55 -7.41
N CYS A 16 -40.61 43.12 -7.00
CA CYS A 16 -39.78 42.93 -5.75
C CYS A 16 -39.49 41.51 -5.15
N ARG A 17 -38.38 41.23 -4.39
CA ARG A 17 -37.22 42.01 -3.85
C ARG A 17 -36.07 41.03 -3.46
N ARG A 18 -34.80 41.42 -3.62
CA ARG A 18 -33.51 41.03 -2.91
C ARG A 18 -33.33 39.58 -2.37
N SER A 19 -32.17 38.89 -2.48
CA SER A 19 -30.79 39.23 -2.92
C SER A 19 -29.94 37.97 -3.25
N LEU A 20 -28.76 38.18 -3.88
CA LEU A 20 -27.75 37.22 -4.40
C LEU A 20 -26.85 36.57 -3.31
N PRO A 21 -25.92 35.62 -3.62
CA PRO A 21 -25.88 34.49 -4.61
C PRO A 21 -25.32 33.17 -3.96
N PRO A 22 -24.79 32.12 -4.67
CA PRO A 22 -25.00 31.64 -6.05
C PRO A 22 -25.47 30.16 -6.16
N ALA A 23 -25.80 29.75 -7.38
CA ALA A 23 -25.70 28.39 -7.95
C ALA A 23 -26.08 27.13 -7.11
N LYS A 24 -27.27 26.58 -7.42
CA LYS A 24 -27.47 25.12 -7.52
C LYS A 24 -27.93 24.79 -8.95
N LEU A 25 -27.39 23.73 -9.56
CA LEU A 25 -27.89 23.22 -10.83
C LEU A 25 -29.22 22.46 -10.65
N ARG A 26 -29.93 22.22 -11.76
CA ARG A 26 -31.22 21.52 -11.77
C ARG A 26 -31.06 20.07 -12.22
N LEU A 27 -31.73 19.16 -11.54
CA LEU A 27 -32.03 17.82 -12.06
C LEU A 27 -33.20 17.92 -13.06
N PRO A 28 -33.16 17.24 -14.23
CA PRO A 28 -34.31 17.09 -15.11
C PRO A 28 -35.31 16.04 -14.59
N GLU A 29 -36.59 16.29 -14.81
CA GLU A 29 -37.68 15.33 -14.61
C GLU A 29 -37.74 14.35 -15.79
N PHE A 30 -38.04 13.06 -15.55
CA PHE A 30 -38.67 12.20 -16.56
C PHE A 30 -39.54 11.12 -15.91
N SER A 31 -40.57 10.69 -16.64
CA SER A 31 -41.75 10.02 -16.08
C SER A 31 -42.08 8.69 -16.76
N THR A 32 -42.42 7.71 -15.91
CA THR A 32 -43.37 6.59 -16.11
C THR A 32 -43.73 6.13 -17.54
N VAL A 33 -43.46 4.86 -17.85
CA VAL A 33 -44.46 3.97 -18.51
C VAL A 33 -44.45 2.56 -17.90
N TYR A 34 -45.65 2.15 -17.49
CA TYR A 34 -46.24 0.81 -17.30
C TYR A 34 -45.70 -0.32 -18.23
N GLY A 35 -45.83 -1.62 -17.95
CA GLY A 35 -46.58 -2.39 -16.94
C GLY A 35 -46.57 -3.89 -17.36
N TRP A 36 -47.61 -4.75 -17.24
CA TRP A 36 -48.89 -4.74 -16.52
C TRP A 36 -49.52 -6.16 -16.59
N LEU A 37 -49.87 -6.83 -15.47
CA LEU A 37 -50.67 -8.07 -15.49
C LEU A 37 -51.43 -8.32 -14.17
N ASN A 38 -52.68 -8.78 -14.27
CA ASN A 38 -53.65 -9.01 -13.17
C ASN A 38 -53.64 -10.51 -12.73
N CYS A 39 -54.24 -10.98 -11.62
CA CYS A 39 -55.65 -10.90 -11.21
C CYS A 39 -55.88 -11.09 -9.70
N SER A 40 -57.15 -11.02 -9.26
CA SER A 40 -57.57 -10.68 -7.89
C SER A 40 -58.09 -11.83 -7.00
N ASN A 41 -57.90 -11.68 -5.69
CA ASN A 41 -58.74 -12.11 -4.55
C ASN A 41 -59.56 -13.42 -4.62
N LYS A 42 -59.24 -14.40 -3.74
CA LYS A 42 -59.99 -14.67 -2.48
C LYS A 42 -59.51 -15.93 -1.70
N HIS A 43 -59.74 -15.89 -0.38
CA HIS A 43 -59.73 -16.99 0.62
C HIS A 43 -58.39 -17.62 1.07
N GLU A 44 -58.48 -18.29 2.22
CA GLU A 44 -57.48 -18.66 3.25
C GLU A 44 -57.66 -20.15 3.66
N PRO A 45 -56.82 -20.77 4.52
CA PRO A 45 -55.37 -20.61 4.76
C PRO A 45 -54.62 -21.98 4.98
N LEU A 46 -53.39 -21.90 5.50
CA LEU A 46 -52.51 -22.98 6.05
C LEU A 46 -51.87 -24.00 5.07
N GLY A 47 -50.53 -24.06 5.08
CA GLY A 47 -49.75 -25.19 4.53
C GLY A 47 -48.33 -24.86 4.06
N TYR A 48 -47.32 -25.23 4.87
CA TYR A 48 -45.91 -25.49 4.52
C TYR A 48 -45.00 -24.41 3.87
N GLN A 49 -44.04 -23.96 4.70
CA GLN A 49 -42.59 -23.88 4.47
C GLN A 49 -41.92 -23.03 3.36
N ILE A 50 -41.16 -22.03 3.84
CA ILE A 50 -39.73 -21.77 3.56
C ILE A 50 -39.27 -21.73 2.08
N ARG A 51 -39.36 -20.54 1.45
CA ARG A 51 -38.22 -19.80 0.82
C ARG A 51 -38.70 -18.44 0.26
N ARG A 52 -37.75 -17.50 0.06
CA ARG A 52 -37.91 -16.17 -0.60
C ARG A 52 -38.94 -15.19 0.02
N LYS A 53 -38.69 -14.71 1.25
CA LYS A 53 -39.12 -13.36 1.71
C LYS A 53 -38.07 -12.71 2.64
N GLN A 54 -36.95 -12.26 2.08
CA GLN A 54 -35.89 -11.60 2.87
C GLN A 54 -35.01 -10.62 2.06
N ILE A 55 -35.60 -9.85 1.13
CA ILE A 55 -34.92 -8.76 0.40
C ILE A 55 -35.83 -7.51 0.32
N SER A 56 -36.33 -7.02 1.47
CA SER A 56 -37.19 -5.82 1.51
C SER A 56 -37.25 -5.09 2.88
N LYS A 57 -36.13 -5.03 3.61
CA LYS A 57 -36.02 -4.23 4.86
C LYS A 57 -34.73 -3.42 5.03
N VAL A 58 -33.76 -3.53 4.12
CA VAL A 58 -32.50 -2.76 4.18
C VAL A 58 -32.72 -1.37 3.59
N THR A 59 -33.42 -0.48 4.32
CA THR A 59 -33.59 0.94 3.92
C THR A 59 -33.94 1.93 5.04
N GLU A 60 -33.72 1.58 6.32
CA GLU A 60 -33.95 2.49 7.47
C GLU A 60 -32.67 2.87 8.24
N CYS A 61 -31.69 3.39 7.50
CA CYS A 61 -30.63 4.28 8.02
C CYS A 61 -30.37 5.40 7.00
N ARG A 62 -31.09 6.53 7.11
CA ARG A 62 -30.76 7.74 6.35
C ARG A 62 -29.57 8.45 6.98
N VAL A 63 -28.35 8.09 6.56
CA VAL A 63 -27.23 9.05 6.53
C VAL A 63 -27.44 9.95 5.30
N ALA A 64 -26.94 11.19 5.33
CA ALA A 64 -27.24 12.18 4.31
C ALA A 64 -26.73 11.75 2.92
N SER A 65 -27.58 11.94 1.90
CA SER A 65 -27.23 11.65 0.51
C SER A 65 -26.21 12.64 -0.03
N LEU A 66 -24.96 12.22 -0.16
CA LEU A 66 -24.04 12.79 -1.14
C LEU A 66 -24.50 12.35 -2.53
N GLU A 67 -24.66 13.31 -3.45
CA GLU A 67 -25.08 13.04 -4.83
C GLU A 67 -23.89 12.48 -5.64
N ALA A 68 -23.72 11.15 -5.59
CA ALA A 68 -22.79 10.40 -6.43
C ALA A 68 -23.23 10.43 -7.90
N SER A 69 -23.00 11.57 -8.55
CA SER A 69 -23.39 11.82 -9.94
C SER A 69 -22.31 11.31 -10.92
N GLN A 70 -22.75 10.50 -11.89
CA GLN A 70 -22.00 10.13 -13.11
C GLN A 70 -20.68 9.36 -12.91
N VAL A 71 -20.77 8.15 -12.34
CA VAL A 71 -19.93 7.04 -12.85
C VAL A 71 -20.68 6.40 -14.01
N GLY A 72 -20.09 6.39 -15.21
CA GLY A 72 -20.73 5.87 -16.41
C GLY A 72 -20.77 4.34 -16.44
N GLU A 73 -21.80 3.78 -17.09
CA GLU A 73 -21.97 2.33 -17.27
C GLU A 73 -20.89 1.73 -18.20
N LYS A 74 -19.68 1.51 -17.68
CA LYS A 74 -18.84 0.43 -18.21
C LYS A 74 -19.47 -0.89 -17.78
N VAL A 75 -19.93 -1.67 -18.76
CA VAL A 75 -20.48 -3.01 -18.54
C VAL A 75 -19.40 -3.90 -17.92
N GLY A 76 -19.50 -4.13 -16.60
CA GLY A 76 -18.63 -5.05 -15.89
C GLY A 76 -18.79 -6.49 -16.37
N PRO A 77 -17.84 -7.39 -16.04
CA PRO A 77 -17.97 -8.80 -16.39
C PRO A 77 -19.24 -9.38 -15.77
N ALA A 78 -19.87 -10.32 -16.48
CA ALA A 78 -21.14 -10.92 -16.08
C ALA A 78 -21.11 -11.43 -14.62
N VAL A 79 -22.22 -11.22 -13.91
CA VAL A 79 -22.36 -11.52 -12.47
C VAL A 79 -22.04 -12.99 -12.21
N ARG A 80 -20.80 -13.25 -11.78
CA ARG A 80 -20.31 -14.58 -11.39
C ARG A 80 -21.14 -15.08 -10.22
N THR A 81 -21.52 -16.35 -10.24
CA THR A 81 -22.10 -16.99 -9.07
C THR A 81 -21.10 -17.01 -7.91
N PRO A 82 -21.54 -17.09 -6.64
CA PRO A 82 -20.62 -17.19 -5.49
C PRO A 82 -19.66 -18.38 -5.60
N GLU A 83 -20.07 -19.46 -6.26
CA GLU A 83 -19.28 -20.67 -6.51
C GLU A 83 -18.15 -20.40 -7.52
N GLU A 84 -18.46 -19.75 -8.65
CA GLU A 84 -17.45 -19.31 -9.64
C GLU A 84 -16.49 -18.27 -9.07
N ALA A 85 -17.00 -17.34 -8.25
CA ALA A 85 -16.18 -16.32 -7.59
C ALA A 85 -15.18 -16.95 -6.61
N ASN A 86 -15.62 -17.91 -5.78
CA ASN A 86 -14.73 -18.64 -4.86
C ASN A 86 -13.69 -19.48 -5.61
N LYS A 87 -14.10 -20.23 -6.65
CA LYS A 87 -13.18 -21.02 -7.49
C LYS A 87 -12.10 -20.14 -8.12
N LYS A 88 -12.48 -18.96 -8.62
CA LYS A 88 -11.53 -18.00 -9.20
C LYS A 88 -10.62 -17.33 -8.16
N ILE A 89 -11.09 -17.13 -6.92
CA ILE A 89 -10.22 -16.73 -5.79
C ILE A 89 -9.16 -17.81 -5.53
N GLU A 90 -9.56 -19.08 -5.44
CA GLU A 90 -8.65 -20.23 -5.21
C GLU A 90 -7.62 -20.38 -6.34
N GLU A 91 -8.04 -20.33 -7.60
CA GLU A 91 -7.15 -20.35 -8.78
C GLU A 91 -6.15 -19.19 -8.77
N SER A 92 -6.59 -17.99 -8.39
CA SER A 92 -5.73 -16.80 -8.35
C SER A 92 -4.74 -16.85 -7.19
N ILE A 93 -5.14 -17.37 -6.02
CA ILE A 93 -4.23 -17.62 -4.89
C ILE A 93 -3.17 -18.65 -5.29
N ALA A 94 -3.55 -19.75 -5.97
CA ALA A 94 -2.60 -20.76 -6.42
C ALA A 94 -1.57 -20.18 -7.41
N TYR A 95 -2.02 -19.41 -8.41
CA TYR A 95 -1.13 -18.70 -9.34
C TYR A 95 -0.16 -17.74 -8.63
N VAL A 96 -0.65 -16.94 -7.67
CA VAL A 96 0.22 -15.98 -6.95
C VAL A 96 1.23 -16.70 -6.06
N LYS A 97 0.87 -17.82 -5.42
CA LYS A 97 1.83 -18.64 -4.65
C LYS A 97 2.93 -19.22 -5.54
N GLU A 98 2.55 -19.78 -6.69
CA GLU A 98 3.49 -20.28 -7.70
C GLU A 98 4.46 -19.17 -8.14
N LEU A 99 3.92 -18.00 -8.53
CA LEU A 99 4.67 -16.82 -8.97
C LEU A 99 5.70 -16.37 -7.93
N LEU A 100 5.28 -16.21 -6.67
CA LEU A 100 6.16 -15.76 -5.58
C LEU A 100 7.26 -16.79 -5.29
N MET A 101 6.90 -18.06 -5.10
CA MET A 101 7.87 -19.11 -4.74
C MET A 101 8.88 -19.42 -5.85
N THR A 102 8.54 -19.15 -7.11
CA THR A 102 9.41 -19.34 -8.28
C THR A 102 10.08 -18.06 -8.79
N SER A 103 10.02 -16.96 -8.02
CA SER A 103 10.62 -15.66 -8.37
C SER A 103 12.14 -15.68 -8.51
N GLY A 104 12.85 -16.46 -7.67
CA GLY A 104 14.31 -16.61 -7.75
C GLY A 104 15.06 -15.28 -7.62
N ASP A 105 15.78 -14.90 -8.68
CA ASP A 105 16.49 -13.62 -8.83
C ASP A 105 15.57 -12.42 -9.12
N GLY A 106 14.25 -12.65 -9.23
CA GLY A 106 13.22 -11.67 -9.62
C GLY A 106 13.02 -11.61 -11.14
N ARG A 107 11.76 -11.62 -11.60
CA ARG A 107 11.45 -11.49 -13.04
C ARG A 107 11.38 -10.03 -13.45
N ILE A 108 12.03 -9.74 -14.56
CA ILE A 108 12.09 -8.42 -15.18
C ILE A 108 12.03 -8.59 -16.71
N SER A 109 11.33 -7.69 -17.39
CA SER A 109 11.27 -7.69 -18.86
C SER A 109 12.64 -7.49 -19.50
N VAL A 110 12.88 -8.19 -20.62
CA VAL A 110 14.09 -8.02 -21.45
C VAL A 110 14.21 -6.58 -21.94
N ALA A 111 15.42 -6.03 -21.90
CA ALA A 111 15.76 -4.71 -22.38
C ALA A 111 16.46 -4.81 -23.75
N PRO A 112 15.87 -4.31 -24.85
CA PRO A 112 16.50 -4.39 -26.17
C PRO A 112 17.89 -3.72 -26.22
N TYR A 113 18.05 -2.59 -25.52
CA TYR A 113 19.34 -1.89 -25.37
C TYR A 113 20.43 -2.79 -24.77
N ASP A 114 20.20 -3.35 -23.58
CA ASP A 114 21.18 -4.22 -22.89
C ASP A 114 21.48 -5.48 -23.69
N THR A 115 20.43 -6.14 -24.21
CA THR A 115 20.55 -7.29 -25.11
C THR A 115 21.45 -6.97 -26.31
N SER A 116 21.34 -5.75 -26.86
CA SER A 116 22.16 -5.28 -27.98
C SER A 116 23.61 -5.05 -27.60
N ILE A 117 23.92 -4.60 -26.38
CA ILE A 117 25.31 -4.43 -25.93
C ILE A 117 25.96 -5.79 -25.61
N VAL A 118 25.20 -6.72 -25.02
CA VAL A 118 25.64 -8.12 -24.81
C VAL A 118 25.90 -8.81 -26.15
N ALA A 119 25.05 -8.60 -27.15
CA ALA A 119 25.23 -9.15 -28.49
C ALA A 119 26.50 -8.66 -29.23
N LEU A 120 27.19 -7.62 -28.75
CA LEU A 120 28.47 -7.17 -29.32
C LEU A 120 29.68 -7.98 -28.83
N ILE A 121 29.51 -8.85 -27.83
CA ILE A 121 30.59 -9.67 -27.29
C ILE A 121 31.01 -10.70 -28.34
N LYS A 122 32.27 -10.57 -28.79
CA LYS A 122 32.91 -11.59 -29.63
C LYS A 122 33.21 -12.85 -28.84
N ASP A 123 32.99 -13.97 -29.52
CA ASP A 123 33.36 -15.34 -29.19
C ASP A 123 34.71 -15.48 -28.45
N LYS A 124 34.74 -16.30 -27.39
CA LYS A 124 35.93 -16.55 -26.54
C LYS A 124 37.13 -17.16 -27.29
N GLU A 125 36.91 -17.95 -28.33
CA GLU A 125 38.00 -18.51 -29.15
C GLU A 125 38.58 -17.47 -30.13
N GLY A 126 38.04 -16.24 -30.14
CA GLY A 126 38.46 -15.15 -31.02
C GLY A 126 37.89 -15.25 -32.44
N ARG A 127 36.87 -16.09 -32.65
CA ARG A 127 36.16 -16.22 -33.94
C ARG A 127 35.38 -14.94 -34.21
N ASP A 128 35.14 -14.63 -35.49
CA ASP A 128 34.32 -13.47 -35.88
C ASP A 128 32.82 -13.81 -35.81
N ALA A 129 32.38 -14.20 -34.61
CA ALA A 129 31.03 -14.61 -34.26
C ALA A 129 30.63 -14.05 -32.88
N PRO A 130 29.33 -13.87 -32.59
CA PRO A 130 28.85 -13.50 -31.26
C PRO A 130 29.01 -14.66 -30.28
N GLU A 131 29.45 -14.36 -29.05
CA GLU A 131 29.42 -15.31 -27.92
C GLU A 131 27.97 -15.67 -27.55
N PHE A 132 27.04 -14.71 -27.67
CA PHE A 132 25.63 -14.86 -27.36
C PHE A 132 24.76 -14.65 -28.62
N PRO A 133 24.70 -15.62 -29.56
CA PRO A 133 23.89 -15.51 -30.78
C PRO A 133 22.39 -15.35 -30.49
N SER A 134 21.91 -15.94 -29.40
CA SER A 134 20.53 -15.82 -28.92
C SER A 134 20.10 -14.38 -28.63
N CYS A 135 21.02 -13.48 -28.31
CA CYS A 135 20.72 -12.05 -28.17
C CYS A 135 20.36 -11.41 -29.53
N LEU A 136 20.99 -11.83 -30.62
CA LEU A 136 20.64 -11.36 -31.98
C LEU A 136 19.32 -11.96 -32.46
N GLU A 137 19.07 -13.23 -32.14
CA GLU A 137 17.79 -13.91 -32.41
C GLU A 137 16.65 -13.19 -31.68
N TRP A 138 16.81 -12.90 -30.37
CA TRP A 138 15.85 -12.14 -29.59
C TRP A 138 15.59 -10.74 -30.19
N ILE A 139 16.65 -10.00 -30.55
CA ILE A 139 16.51 -8.68 -31.20
C ILE A 139 15.79 -8.81 -32.54
N ALA A 140 16.06 -9.85 -33.32
CA ALA A 140 15.39 -10.06 -34.59
C ALA A 140 13.89 -10.35 -34.39
N GLU A 141 13.52 -11.18 -33.43
CA GLU A 141 12.12 -11.56 -33.19
C GLU A 141 11.28 -10.43 -32.58
N ASN A 142 11.87 -9.60 -31.70
CA ASN A 142 11.15 -8.60 -30.90
C ASN A 142 11.13 -7.18 -31.51
N GLN A 143 11.28 -7.04 -32.84
CA GLN A 143 11.10 -5.76 -33.52
C GLN A 143 9.61 -5.40 -33.66
N MET A 144 9.23 -4.18 -33.27
CA MET A 144 7.87 -3.67 -33.36
C MET A 144 7.45 -3.39 -34.82
N SER A 145 6.13 -3.29 -35.06
CA SER A 145 5.55 -3.09 -36.38
C SER A 145 5.89 -1.74 -37.04
N ASP A 146 6.28 -0.73 -36.25
CA ASP A 146 6.80 0.57 -36.71
C ASP A 146 8.31 0.56 -37.01
N GLY A 147 8.98 -0.59 -36.83
CA GLY A 147 10.42 -0.75 -37.00
C GLY A 147 11.26 -0.44 -35.75
N SER A 148 10.64 0.02 -34.66
CA SER A 148 11.32 0.30 -33.39
C SER A 148 11.48 -0.93 -32.49
N TRP A 149 12.18 -0.74 -31.38
CA TRP A 149 12.20 -1.64 -30.21
C TRP A 149 11.94 -0.80 -28.95
N GLY A 150 11.36 -1.40 -27.91
CA GLY A 150 11.10 -0.78 -26.61
C GLY A 150 9.84 -1.32 -25.95
N ASP A 151 9.33 -0.63 -24.92
CA ASP A 151 8.07 -0.99 -24.26
C ASP A 151 6.83 -0.64 -25.13
N GLU A 152 5.71 -1.33 -24.90
CA GLU A 152 4.42 -1.03 -25.52
C GLU A 152 3.98 0.43 -25.22
N PHE A 153 4.19 0.90 -24.00
CA PHE A 153 4.03 2.30 -23.63
C PHE A 153 5.00 3.17 -24.44
N PHE A 154 4.45 4.07 -25.26
CA PHE A 154 5.26 4.91 -26.13
C PHE A 154 5.99 6.02 -25.34
N CYS A 155 7.32 5.89 -25.23
CA CYS A 155 8.20 7.00 -24.88
C CYS A 155 9.30 7.16 -25.94
N ILE A 156 9.49 8.37 -26.45
CA ILE A 156 10.49 8.64 -27.50
C ILE A 156 11.93 8.37 -27.02
N TYR A 157 12.24 8.60 -25.74
CA TYR A 157 13.56 8.29 -25.19
C TYR A 157 13.83 6.78 -25.19
N ASP A 158 12.89 5.98 -24.71
CA ASP A 158 12.99 4.51 -24.71
C ASP A 158 13.08 3.95 -26.15
N ARG A 159 12.18 4.34 -27.05
CA ARG A 159 12.19 3.84 -28.43
C ARG A 159 13.47 4.22 -29.18
N VAL A 160 14.04 5.40 -28.95
CA VAL A 160 15.30 5.81 -29.62
C VAL A 160 16.51 5.06 -29.06
N VAL A 161 16.65 4.90 -27.74
CA VAL A 161 17.83 4.23 -27.16
C VAL A 161 17.88 2.75 -27.51
N ASN A 162 16.72 2.07 -27.46
CA ASN A 162 16.58 0.68 -27.88
C ASN A 162 16.85 0.50 -29.38
N THR A 163 16.13 1.23 -30.23
CA THR A 163 16.23 1.05 -31.70
C THR A 163 17.62 1.35 -32.24
N LEU A 164 18.31 2.38 -31.74
CA LEU A 164 19.70 2.66 -32.13
C LEU A 164 20.65 1.52 -31.76
N ALA A 165 20.50 0.93 -30.57
CA ALA A 165 21.36 -0.16 -30.13
C ALA A 165 21.10 -1.44 -30.91
N CYS A 166 19.83 -1.81 -31.16
CA CYS A 166 19.45 -2.97 -31.95
C CYS A 166 19.98 -2.88 -33.39
N VAL A 167 19.82 -1.72 -34.04
CA VAL A 167 20.37 -1.42 -35.37
C VAL A 167 21.90 -1.58 -35.40
N VAL A 168 22.59 -1.13 -34.35
CA VAL A 168 24.05 -1.25 -34.22
C VAL A 168 24.49 -2.70 -34.00
N ALA A 169 23.81 -3.47 -33.15
CA ALA A 169 24.13 -4.88 -32.88
C ALA A 169 23.92 -5.76 -34.13
N LEU A 170 22.76 -5.65 -34.78
CA LEU A 170 22.48 -6.36 -36.03
C LEU A 170 23.49 -6.00 -37.12
N LYS A 171 23.87 -4.71 -37.23
CA LYS A 171 24.87 -4.27 -38.21
C LYS A 171 26.28 -4.77 -37.90
N SER A 172 26.69 -4.85 -36.63
CA SER A 172 28.01 -5.36 -36.23
C SER A 172 28.29 -6.77 -36.77
N TRP A 173 27.25 -7.59 -36.92
CA TRP A 173 27.33 -8.94 -37.50
C TRP A 173 26.78 -9.05 -38.93
N ASN A 174 26.32 -7.94 -39.51
CA ASN A 174 25.69 -7.85 -40.84
C ASN A 174 24.48 -8.79 -41.04
N VAL A 175 23.73 -9.06 -39.97
CA VAL A 175 22.52 -9.90 -39.99
C VAL A 175 21.24 -9.05 -40.13
N HIS A 176 20.13 -9.66 -40.57
CA HIS A 176 18.78 -9.06 -40.62
C HIS A 176 18.72 -7.65 -41.24
N ALA A 177 19.21 -7.52 -42.48
CA ALA A 177 19.27 -6.24 -43.19
C ALA A 177 17.91 -5.51 -43.31
N ASP A 178 16.79 -6.25 -43.41
CA ASP A 178 15.44 -5.68 -43.44
C ASP A 178 15.05 -5.01 -42.10
N LYS A 179 15.54 -5.54 -40.98
CA LYS A 179 15.31 -5.01 -39.64
C LYS A 179 16.16 -3.78 -39.37
N ILE A 180 17.41 -3.80 -39.87
CA ILE A 180 18.31 -2.63 -39.89
C ILE A 180 17.66 -1.49 -40.68
N GLU A 181 17.14 -1.75 -41.89
CA GLU A 181 16.50 -0.73 -42.73
C GLU A 181 15.30 -0.08 -42.04
N LYS A 182 14.38 -0.90 -41.48
CA LYS A 182 13.22 -0.42 -40.71
C LYS A 182 13.64 0.43 -39.50
N GLY A 183 14.60 -0.03 -38.70
CA GLY A 183 15.07 0.70 -37.52
C GLY A 183 15.78 2.01 -37.87
N VAL A 184 16.53 2.05 -38.97
CA VAL A 184 17.11 3.30 -39.49
C VAL A 184 16.03 4.27 -39.96
N SER A 185 14.99 3.80 -40.65
CA SER A 185 13.86 4.65 -41.05
C SER A 185 13.12 5.22 -39.83
N TYR A 186 12.80 4.36 -38.85
CA TYR A 186 12.19 4.80 -37.59
C TYR A 186 13.01 5.90 -36.90
N ILE A 187 14.31 5.72 -36.72
CA ILE A 187 15.16 6.74 -36.07
C ILE A 187 15.19 8.04 -36.90
N LYS A 188 15.36 7.95 -38.22
CA LYS A 188 15.38 9.09 -39.13
C LYS A 188 14.06 9.88 -39.09
N GLU A 189 12.93 9.21 -38.95
CA GLU A 189 11.59 9.79 -38.89
C GLU A 189 11.23 10.34 -37.50
N ASN A 190 11.82 9.81 -36.42
CA ASN A 190 11.36 10.10 -35.05
C ASN A 190 12.37 10.83 -34.15
N VAL A 191 13.68 10.85 -34.44
CA VAL A 191 14.69 11.43 -33.51
C VAL A 191 14.40 12.88 -33.13
N HIS A 192 13.84 13.68 -34.05
CA HIS A 192 13.53 15.09 -33.83
C HIS A 192 12.46 15.31 -32.75
N LYS A 193 11.67 14.27 -32.40
CA LYS A 193 10.65 14.29 -31.35
C LYS A 193 11.24 14.21 -29.94
N LEU A 194 12.54 13.90 -29.80
CA LEU A 194 13.25 13.93 -28.50
C LEU A 194 13.25 15.31 -27.82
N LYS A 195 13.06 16.39 -28.58
CA LYS A 195 12.90 17.76 -28.07
C LYS A 195 11.53 17.99 -27.40
N ASP A 196 10.53 17.18 -27.76
CA ASP A 196 9.12 17.31 -27.34
C ASP A 196 8.72 16.23 -26.31
N GLY A 197 9.67 15.35 -25.91
CA GLY A 197 9.43 14.27 -24.95
C GLY A 197 9.35 14.77 -23.50
N ASN A 198 8.60 14.07 -22.64
CA ASN A 198 8.62 14.37 -21.19
C ASN A 198 10.00 14.02 -20.62
N ILE A 199 10.73 15.04 -20.16
CA ILE A 199 12.08 14.92 -19.59
C ILE A 199 12.14 13.99 -18.37
N GLU A 200 11.05 13.88 -17.61
CA GLU A 200 10.94 12.97 -16.46
C GLU A 200 10.94 11.49 -16.91
N HIS A 201 10.36 11.23 -18.08
CA HIS A 201 10.33 9.92 -18.74
C HIS A 201 11.63 9.59 -19.52
N MET A 202 12.68 10.44 -19.43
CA MET A 202 13.99 10.13 -20.00
C MET A 202 14.61 8.93 -19.29
N THR A 203 15.17 7.99 -20.04
CA THR A 203 15.76 6.77 -19.46
C THR A 203 17.09 7.04 -18.77
N SER A 204 17.43 6.21 -17.80
CA SER A 204 18.64 6.32 -16.97
C SER A 204 19.90 6.30 -17.84
N GLY A 205 20.70 7.37 -17.75
CA GLY A 205 21.93 7.49 -18.52
C GLY A 205 21.76 7.83 -20.00
N PHE A 206 20.55 8.17 -20.48
CA PHE A 206 20.25 8.44 -21.91
C PHE A 206 21.30 9.34 -22.59
N GLU A 207 21.64 10.51 -22.00
CA GLU A 207 22.62 11.42 -22.62
C GLU A 207 24.06 10.90 -22.56
N ILE A 208 24.37 9.96 -21.67
CA ILE A 208 25.67 9.32 -21.55
C ILE A 208 25.82 8.24 -22.63
N VAL A 209 24.82 7.37 -22.79
CA VAL A 209 24.89 6.21 -23.70
C VAL A 209 24.65 6.57 -25.17
N ILE A 210 23.67 7.43 -25.48
CA ILE A 210 23.29 7.76 -26.88
C ILE A 210 24.49 8.21 -27.73
N PRO A 211 25.38 9.11 -27.29
CA PRO A 211 26.57 9.48 -28.04
C PRO A 211 27.53 8.31 -28.33
N ALA A 212 27.65 7.33 -27.43
CA ALA A 212 28.52 6.16 -27.64
C ALA A 212 27.94 5.20 -28.69
N ILE A 213 26.61 4.98 -28.67
CA ILE A 213 25.91 4.21 -29.71
C ILE A 213 26.06 4.91 -31.07
N ILE A 214 25.94 6.23 -31.11
CA ILE A 214 26.05 7.02 -32.34
C ILE A 214 27.46 6.99 -32.94
N GLU A 215 28.53 7.12 -32.15
CA GLU A 215 29.90 6.94 -32.68
C GLU A 215 30.13 5.51 -33.19
N ARG A 216 29.61 4.48 -32.49
CA ARG A 216 29.68 3.09 -32.97
C ARG A 216 28.92 2.91 -34.30
N ALA A 217 27.75 3.53 -34.44
CA ALA A 217 26.98 3.51 -35.69
C ALA A 217 27.74 4.16 -36.86
N LYS A 218 28.44 5.29 -36.62
CA LYS A 218 29.30 5.93 -37.64
C LYS A 218 30.47 5.03 -38.03
N ALA A 219 31.13 4.41 -37.05
CA ALA A 219 32.25 3.49 -37.29
C ALA A 219 31.83 2.25 -38.10
N LEU A 220 30.59 1.78 -37.94
CA LEU A 220 29.97 0.72 -38.76
C LEU A 220 29.44 1.20 -40.12
N GLY A 221 29.57 2.48 -40.45
CA GLY A 221 29.18 3.06 -41.73
C GLY A 221 27.68 3.08 -42.01
N ILE A 222 26.84 3.09 -40.96
CA ILE A 222 25.37 2.99 -41.11
C ILE A 222 24.81 4.22 -41.84
N GLN A 223 24.31 4.02 -43.05
CA GLN A 223 23.73 5.08 -43.85
C GLN A 223 22.31 5.44 -43.36
N GLY A 224 21.85 6.65 -43.70
CA GLY A 224 20.48 7.11 -43.42
C GLY A 224 20.23 7.61 -41.99
N LEU A 225 21.07 7.26 -41.01
CA LEU A 225 20.96 7.81 -39.65
C LEU A 225 21.26 9.33 -39.63
N PRO A 226 20.48 10.12 -38.88
CA PRO A 226 20.52 11.59 -38.92
C PRO A 226 21.65 12.19 -38.07
N TYR A 227 22.90 11.78 -38.30
CA TYR A 227 24.08 12.14 -37.46
C TYR A 227 24.32 13.64 -37.24
N GLY A 228 23.80 14.49 -38.11
CA GLY A 228 23.92 15.95 -38.03
C GLY A 228 22.73 16.66 -37.38
N ASP A 229 21.75 15.94 -36.83
CA ASP A 229 20.55 16.54 -36.22
C ASP A 229 20.93 17.45 -35.03
N PRO A 230 20.35 18.66 -34.92
CA PRO A 230 20.54 19.55 -33.78
C PRO A 230 20.37 18.87 -32.41
N ILE A 231 19.40 17.96 -32.24
CA ILE A 231 19.14 17.31 -30.94
C ILE A 231 20.27 16.35 -30.55
N ILE A 232 20.88 15.67 -31.52
CA ILE A 232 22.06 14.83 -31.29
C ILE A 232 23.24 15.69 -30.84
N LYS A 233 23.48 16.84 -31.48
CA LYS A 233 24.52 17.78 -31.07
C LYS A 233 24.27 18.34 -29.65
N GLU A 234 23.01 18.59 -29.29
CA GLU A 234 22.64 19.02 -27.93
C GLU A 234 22.91 17.93 -26.89
N ILE A 235 22.58 16.67 -27.18
CA ILE A 235 22.84 15.53 -26.28
C ILE A 235 24.35 15.39 -26.01
N TYR A 236 25.20 15.48 -27.04
CA TYR A 236 26.67 15.48 -26.86
C TYR A 236 27.15 16.66 -26.00
N THR A 237 26.58 17.85 -26.21
CA THR A 237 26.90 19.05 -25.43
C THR A 237 26.52 18.87 -23.96
N THR A 238 25.36 18.27 -23.70
CA THR A 238 24.91 18.00 -22.33
C THR A 238 25.69 16.86 -21.67
N LYS A 239 26.08 15.81 -22.40
CA LYS A 239 27.03 14.79 -21.92
C LYS A 239 28.33 15.41 -21.43
N GLY A 240 28.96 16.27 -22.25
CA GLY A 240 30.17 17.00 -21.87
C GLY A 240 29.97 17.85 -20.61
N ARG A 241 28.86 18.60 -20.55
CA ARG A 241 28.48 19.44 -19.40
C ARG A 241 28.14 18.66 -18.12
N ARG A 242 27.64 17.42 -18.22
CA ARG A 242 27.40 16.54 -17.06
C ARG A 242 28.73 15.97 -16.57
N LEU A 243 29.52 15.38 -17.45
CA LEU A 243 30.82 14.76 -17.10
C LEU A 243 31.83 15.80 -16.58
N SER A 244 31.83 17.04 -17.09
CA SER A 244 32.72 18.10 -16.60
C SER A 244 32.43 18.57 -15.17
N LYS A 245 31.29 18.20 -14.57
CA LYS A 245 30.97 18.47 -13.16
C LYS A 245 31.44 17.38 -12.21
N ILE A 246 31.80 16.20 -12.71
CA ILE A 246 32.14 15.03 -11.90
C ILE A 246 33.67 14.98 -11.75
N PRO A 247 34.22 14.91 -10.52
CA PRO A 247 35.66 14.74 -10.33
C PRO A 247 36.13 13.43 -10.97
N LYS A 248 37.07 13.50 -11.92
CA LYS A 248 37.48 12.34 -12.74
C LYS A 248 37.92 11.13 -11.93
N ASP A 249 38.52 11.35 -10.76
CA ASP A 249 38.99 10.27 -9.89
C ASP A 249 37.87 9.55 -9.13
N MET A 250 36.67 10.12 -9.05
CA MET A 250 35.59 9.63 -8.19
C MET A 250 35.10 8.25 -8.63
N ILE A 251 34.99 8.03 -9.95
CA ILE A 251 34.63 6.75 -10.58
C ILE A 251 35.65 5.63 -10.30
N TYR A 252 36.84 5.96 -9.80
CA TYR A 252 37.92 5.02 -9.49
C TYR A 252 38.13 4.82 -7.98
N LYS A 253 37.30 5.46 -7.13
CA LYS A 253 37.46 5.49 -5.67
C LYS A 253 36.30 4.86 -4.92
N LEU A 254 35.07 5.03 -5.41
CA LEU A 254 33.84 4.59 -4.74
C LEU A 254 32.82 4.09 -5.78
N PRO A 255 31.96 3.10 -5.45
CA PRO A 255 30.79 2.78 -6.25
C PRO A 255 29.88 4.00 -6.41
N THR A 256 29.49 4.30 -7.65
CA THR A 256 28.60 5.42 -7.99
C THR A 256 27.68 5.02 -9.13
N THR A 257 26.60 5.78 -9.36
CA THR A 257 25.64 5.53 -10.46
C THR A 257 26.29 5.50 -11.86
N LEU A 258 27.50 6.06 -12.03
CA LEU A 258 28.27 5.94 -13.28
C LEU A 258 28.67 4.50 -13.62
N LEU A 259 28.80 3.60 -12.64
CA LEU A 259 29.06 2.18 -12.87
C LEU A 259 27.89 1.49 -13.59
N PHE A 260 26.69 2.08 -13.60
CA PHE A 260 25.52 1.56 -14.31
C PHE A 260 25.62 1.72 -15.84
N SER A 261 26.53 2.58 -16.33
CA SER A 261 26.58 3.03 -17.73
C SER A 261 28.01 3.23 -18.26
N LEU A 262 28.95 2.35 -17.88
CA LEU A 262 30.37 2.44 -18.28
C LEU A 262 30.55 2.45 -19.81
N GLU A 263 29.67 1.78 -20.55
CA GLU A 263 29.64 1.72 -22.01
C GLU A 263 29.43 3.08 -22.69
N GLY A 264 28.88 4.04 -21.95
CA GLY A 264 28.75 5.42 -22.40
C GLY A 264 29.93 6.32 -22.04
N LEU A 265 30.90 5.90 -21.23
CA LEU A 265 31.92 6.82 -20.68
C LEU A 265 33.20 6.93 -21.53
N GLY A 266 33.49 5.94 -22.37
CA GLY A 266 34.66 5.95 -23.27
C GLY A 266 35.91 5.35 -22.62
N ASP A 267 37.05 6.02 -22.75
CA ASP A 267 38.34 5.52 -22.26
C ASP A 267 38.40 5.59 -20.73
N LEU A 268 38.53 4.43 -20.09
CA LEU A 268 38.57 4.25 -18.64
C LEU A 268 39.81 3.46 -18.20
N ASP A 269 40.25 3.71 -16.96
CA ASP A 269 41.27 2.89 -16.30
C ASP A 269 40.65 1.59 -15.77
N TRP A 270 40.69 0.55 -16.60
CA TRP A 270 40.06 -0.74 -16.29
C TRP A 270 40.66 -1.46 -15.09
N GLU A 271 41.94 -1.26 -14.77
CA GLU A 271 42.57 -1.83 -13.58
C GLU A 271 42.03 -1.18 -12.30
N LYS A 272 41.59 0.08 -12.37
CA LYS A 272 40.88 0.75 -11.28
C LYS A 272 39.39 0.40 -11.24
N ILE A 273 38.71 0.34 -12.40
CA ILE A 273 37.29 -0.02 -12.48
C ILE A 273 37.04 -1.43 -11.91
N LEU A 274 37.86 -2.44 -12.26
CA LEU A 274 37.73 -3.81 -11.73
C LEU A 274 37.79 -3.92 -10.19
N LYS A 275 38.32 -2.92 -9.49
CA LYS A 275 38.35 -2.88 -8.00
C LYS A 275 37.03 -2.43 -7.38
N LEU A 276 36.06 -2.01 -8.20
CA LEU A 276 34.70 -1.62 -7.82
C LEU A 276 33.64 -2.59 -8.36
N GLN A 277 34.05 -3.79 -8.80
CA GLN A 277 33.15 -4.84 -9.26
C GLN A 277 32.37 -5.46 -8.08
N SER A 278 31.08 -5.73 -8.29
CA SER A 278 30.19 -6.39 -7.32
C SER A 278 30.59 -7.85 -7.05
N GLY A 279 30.03 -8.45 -5.98
CA GLY A 279 30.34 -9.83 -5.58
C GLY A 279 29.99 -10.88 -6.65
N ASP A 280 28.88 -10.65 -7.36
CA ASP A 280 28.37 -11.46 -8.47
C ASP A 280 29.17 -11.32 -9.78
N GLY A 281 30.05 -10.33 -9.89
CA GLY A 281 30.80 -10.00 -11.10
C GLY A 281 30.26 -8.83 -11.92
N SER A 282 29.12 -8.25 -11.53
CA SER A 282 28.50 -7.13 -12.24
C SER A 282 29.22 -5.80 -11.98
N PHE A 283 28.95 -4.84 -12.87
CA PHE A 283 29.09 -3.42 -12.56
C PHE A 283 27.72 -2.85 -12.24
N LEU A 284 27.44 -2.71 -10.94
CA LEU A 284 26.19 -2.18 -10.39
C LEU A 284 24.96 -2.83 -11.05
N THR A 285 24.87 -4.17 -11.04
CA THR A 285 23.77 -4.97 -11.60
C THR A 285 23.49 -4.80 -13.12
N SER A 286 24.30 -4.02 -13.87
CA SER A 286 24.00 -3.60 -15.25
C SER A 286 24.62 -4.55 -16.31
N PRO A 287 23.83 -5.28 -17.12
CA PRO A 287 24.38 -6.17 -18.16
C PRO A 287 25.12 -5.42 -19.27
N SER A 288 24.65 -4.26 -19.73
CA SER A 288 25.33 -3.43 -20.74
C SER A 288 26.70 -2.95 -20.27
N SER A 289 26.77 -2.46 -19.03
CA SER A 289 28.00 -1.97 -18.41
C SER A 289 29.00 -3.11 -18.18
N THR A 290 28.51 -4.27 -17.72
CA THR A 290 29.32 -5.48 -17.47
C THR A 290 29.80 -6.12 -18.78
N ALA A 291 28.97 -6.14 -19.83
CA ALA A 291 29.35 -6.56 -21.18
C ALA A 291 30.43 -5.68 -21.79
N PHE A 292 30.33 -4.36 -21.60
CA PHE A 292 31.37 -3.43 -22.04
C PHE A 292 32.68 -3.61 -21.25
N ALA A 293 32.61 -3.80 -19.93
CA ALA A 293 33.79 -4.14 -19.14
C ALA A 293 34.43 -5.45 -19.62
N PHE A 294 33.65 -6.53 -19.83
CA PHE A 294 34.17 -7.80 -20.35
C PHE A 294 34.83 -7.66 -21.74
N MET A 295 34.26 -6.85 -22.64
CA MET A 295 34.86 -6.58 -23.95
C MET A 295 36.25 -5.94 -23.86
N GLN A 296 36.56 -5.21 -22.78
CA GLN A 296 37.84 -4.52 -22.57
C GLN A 296 38.82 -5.31 -21.69
N THR A 297 38.33 -6.10 -20.72
CA THR A 297 39.16 -6.76 -19.69
C THR A 297 39.28 -8.27 -19.85
N LYS A 298 38.31 -8.91 -20.51
CA LYS A 298 38.11 -10.37 -20.52
C LYS A 298 37.99 -11.00 -19.11
N ASP A 299 37.49 -10.24 -18.13
CA ASP A 299 37.26 -10.75 -16.78
C ASP A 299 36.19 -11.86 -16.72
N GLU A 300 36.54 -12.98 -16.09
CA GLU A 300 35.70 -14.18 -16.02
C GLU A 300 34.51 -14.06 -15.06
N LYS A 301 34.50 -13.10 -14.12
CA LYS A 301 33.30 -12.83 -13.31
C LYS A 301 32.27 -12.03 -14.11
N CYS A 302 32.72 -11.00 -14.84
CA CYS A 302 31.87 -10.25 -15.78
C CYS A 302 31.17 -11.21 -16.75
N TYR A 303 31.93 -12.15 -17.33
CA TYR A 303 31.35 -13.18 -18.20
C TYR A 303 30.26 -14.01 -17.50
N LYS A 304 30.51 -14.55 -16.31
CA LYS A 304 29.55 -15.39 -15.57
C LYS A 304 28.27 -14.65 -15.19
N PHE A 305 28.38 -13.37 -14.86
CA PHE A 305 27.22 -12.51 -14.63
C PHE A 305 26.34 -12.41 -15.90
N ILE A 306 26.96 -12.10 -17.04
CA ILE A 306 26.27 -11.97 -18.34
C ILE A 306 25.63 -13.30 -18.76
N GLU A 307 26.36 -14.42 -18.64
CA GLU A 307 25.86 -15.77 -18.93
C GLU A 307 24.62 -16.12 -18.09
N ASN A 308 24.63 -15.80 -16.78
CA ASN A 308 23.46 -16.01 -15.92
C ASN A 308 22.27 -15.14 -16.36
N ALA A 309 22.49 -13.85 -16.61
CA ALA A 309 21.44 -12.92 -17.05
C ALA A 309 20.81 -13.37 -18.39
N VAL A 310 21.63 -13.73 -19.39
CA VAL A 310 21.17 -14.19 -20.72
C VAL A 310 20.40 -15.50 -20.64
N ARG A 311 20.88 -16.47 -19.84
CA ARG A 311 20.19 -17.74 -19.61
C ARG A 311 18.81 -17.51 -19.00
N ASN A 312 18.72 -16.69 -17.96
CA ASN A 312 17.49 -16.54 -17.18
C ASN A 312 16.47 -15.61 -17.88
N CYS A 313 16.91 -14.82 -18.87
CA CYS A 313 16.07 -14.01 -19.76
C CYS A 313 15.85 -14.64 -21.16
N ASN A 314 15.98 -15.97 -21.30
CA ASN A 314 15.69 -16.73 -22.52
C ASN A 314 16.37 -16.18 -23.79
N GLY A 315 17.65 -15.80 -23.69
CA GLY A 315 18.44 -15.25 -24.81
C GLY A 315 18.43 -13.71 -24.88
N GLY A 316 17.45 -13.05 -24.27
CA GLY A 316 17.51 -11.61 -24.01
C GLY A 316 18.41 -11.27 -22.81
N ALA A 317 18.64 -9.98 -22.55
CA ALA A 317 19.20 -9.47 -21.30
C ALA A 317 18.32 -8.33 -20.74
N PRO A 318 18.10 -8.26 -19.42
CA PRO A 318 17.34 -7.17 -18.79
C PRO A 318 18.24 -5.93 -18.61
N HIS A 319 17.68 -4.79 -18.19
CA HIS A 319 18.51 -3.59 -17.97
C HIS A 319 19.28 -3.62 -16.63
N THR A 320 18.86 -4.49 -15.71
CA THR A 320 19.41 -4.68 -14.36
C THR A 320 19.15 -6.12 -13.92
N TYR A 321 20.08 -6.72 -13.17
CA TYR A 321 19.97 -8.08 -12.66
C TYR A 321 21.00 -8.33 -11.53
N PRO A 322 20.71 -9.15 -10.50
CA PRO A 322 19.38 -9.58 -10.10
C PRO A 322 18.52 -8.38 -9.62
N VAL A 323 17.21 -8.60 -9.46
CA VAL A 323 16.27 -7.65 -8.85
C VAL A 323 15.57 -8.31 -7.66
N ASP A 324 16.32 -9.16 -6.94
CA ASP A 324 15.79 -10.14 -6.01
C ASP A 324 15.33 -9.54 -4.69
N VAL A 325 15.86 -8.37 -4.30
CA VAL A 325 15.40 -7.59 -3.15
C VAL A 325 14.18 -6.75 -3.52
N PHE A 326 14.29 -5.97 -4.60
CA PHE A 326 13.22 -5.07 -5.08
C PHE A 326 11.92 -5.81 -5.41
N ALA A 327 12.01 -6.91 -6.17
CA ALA A 327 10.86 -7.76 -6.49
C ALA A 327 10.13 -8.24 -5.22
N ARG A 328 10.88 -8.66 -4.20
CA ARG A 328 10.33 -9.20 -2.94
C ARG A 328 9.68 -8.11 -2.11
N LEU A 329 10.36 -6.99 -1.90
CA LEU A 329 9.85 -5.85 -1.12
C LEU A 329 8.56 -5.27 -1.72
N TRP A 330 8.51 -5.04 -3.02
CA TRP A 330 7.34 -4.46 -3.68
C TRP A 330 6.19 -5.48 -3.81
N ALA A 331 6.48 -6.77 -3.98
CA ALA A 331 5.44 -7.81 -3.94
C ALA A 331 4.75 -7.85 -2.57
N ILE A 332 5.52 -7.88 -1.46
CA ILE A 332 4.96 -7.87 -0.10
C ILE A 332 4.08 -6.63 0.10
N ASP A 333 4.59 -5.45 -0.26
CA ASP A 333 3.85 -4.19 -0.10
C ASP A 333 2.54 -4.18 -0.88
N ARG A 334 2.56 -4.55 -2.17
CA ARG A 334 1.37 -4.56 -3.02
C ARG A 334 0.34 -5.57 -2.49
N LEU A 335 0.76 -6.76 -2.05
CA LEU A 335 -0.13 -7.75 -1.43
C LEU A 335 -0.72 -7.26 -0.09
N GLN A 336 0.04 -6.53 0.72
CA GLN A 336 -0.46 -5.93 1.97
C GLN A 336 -1.48 -4.82 1.70
N ARG A 337 -1.16 -3.89 0.79
CA ARG A 337 -1.98 -2.69 0.52
C ARG A 337 -3.23 -2.98 -0.30
N LEU A 338 -3.21 -4.02 -1.14
CA LEU A 338 -4.40 -4.62 -1.74
C LEU A 338 -5.22 -5.45 -0.73
N GLY A 339 -4.68 -5.71 0.47
CA GLY A 339 -5.40 -6.38 1.55
C GLY A 339 -5.51 -7.91 1.42
N ILE A 340 -4.68 -8.54 0.57
CA ILE A 340 -4.70 -9.98 0.27
C ILE A 340 -3.51 -10.77 0.84
N SER A 341 -2.54 -10.08 1.46
CA SER A 341 -1.34 -10.67 2.09
C SER A 341 -1.59 -11.85 3.02
N ARG A 342 -2.77 -11.96 3.66
CA ARG A 342 -3.13 -13.07 4.55
C ARG A 342 -3.11 -14.44 3.87
N PHE A 343 -3.35 -14.51 2.55
CA PHE A 343 -3.24 -15.77 1.78
C PHE A 343 -1.79 -16.21 1.56
N PHE A 344 -0.82 -15.31 1.75
CA PHE A 344 0.57 -15.44 1.30
C PHE A 344 1.58 -15.36 2.45
N GLN A 345 1.17 -15.65 3.70
CA GLN A 345 2.05 -15.49 4.87
C GLN A 345 3.34 -16.32 4.83
N PRO A 346 3.34 -17.62 4.42
CA PRO A 346 4.57 -18.38 4.22
C PRO A 346 5.49 -17.78 3.15
N GLU A 347 4.91 -17.31 2.04
CA GLU A 347 5.64 -16.74 0.91
C GLU A 347 6.27 -15.37 1.29
N ILE A 348 5.52 -14.53 2.01
CA ILE A 348 5.99 -13.27 2.59
C ILE A 348 7.11 -13.52 3.61
N LYS A 349 7.00 -14.52 4.48
CA LYS A 349 8.04 -14.89 5.44
C LYS A 349 9.34 -15.32 4.74
N TYR A 350 9.23 -16.18 3.72
CA TYR A 350 10.36 -16.59 2.88
C TYR A 350 11.04 -15.40 2.19
N PHE A 351 10.26 -14.43 1.69
CA PHE A 351 10.80 -13.21 1.08
C PHE A 351 11.54 -12.33 2.09
N LEU A 352 10.99 -12.14 3.29
CA LEU A 352 11.60 -11.32 4.35
C LEU A 352 12.86 -11.96 4.93
N ASP A 353 12.89 -13.29 5.06
CA ASP A 353 14.11 -14.02 5.44
C ASP A 353 15.24 -13.78 4.42
N HIS A 354 14.93 -13.77 3.12
CA HIS A 354 15.91 -13.43 2.09
C HIS A 354 16.42 -11.99 2.24
N ILE A 355 15.53 -11.01 2.37
CA ILE A 355 15.89 -9.58 2.50
C ILE A 355 16.73 -9.34 3.77
N ASN A 356 16.36 -9.96 4.89
CA ASN A 356 17.10 -9.88 6.15
C ASN A 356 18.52 -10.48 6.03
N ASN A 357 18.66 -11.60 5.32
CA ASN A 357 19.96 -12.27 5.14
C ASN A 357 20.93 -11.49 4.24
N VAL A 358 20.45 -10.55 3.42
CA VAL A 358 21.29 -9.67 2.58
C VAL A 358 21.37 -8.22 3.10
N TRP A 359 20.84 -7.96 4.29
CA TRP A 359 20.83 -6.63 4.91
C TRP A 359 22.24 -6.19 5.33
N THR A 360 22.60 -4.93 5.08
CA THR A 360 23.90 -4.35 5.45
C THR A 360 23.78 -3.14 6.37
N GLU A 361 24.89 -2.73 6.99
CA GLU A 361 24.99 -1.49 7.78
C GLU A 361 24.70 -0.20 6.97
N ASN A 362 24.72 -0.27 5.63
CA ASN A 362 24.38 0.83 4.72
C ASN A 362 22.98 0.67 4.09
N GLY A 363 22.24 -0.39 4.45
CA GLY A 363 20.95 -0.74 3.85
C GLY A 363 21.09 -1.83 2.78
N VAL A 364 20.30 -1.69 1.71
CA VAL A 364 20.22 -2.63 0.58
C VAL A 364 20.05 -1.88 -0.76
N PHE A 365 20.05 -2.65 -1.84
CA PHE A 365 19.78 -2.22 -3.21
C PHE A 365 18.88 -3.25 -3.89
N SER A 366 18.36 -2.93 -5.07
CA SER A 366 17.46 -3.81 -5.84
C SER A 366 17.91 -5.27 -6.00
N GLY A 367 19.22 -5.52 -6.05
CA GLY A 367 19.83 -6.84 -6.08
C GLY A 367 20.82 -7.08 -4.94
N ARG A 368 20.92 -8.33 -4.49
CA ARG A 368 21.94 -8.82 -3.55
C ARG A 368 23.38 -8.64 -4.05
N ASP A 369 24.36 -8.91 -3.18
CA ASP A 369 25.81 -8.87 -3.48
C ASP A 369 26.37 -7.51 -3.97
N SER A 370 25.55 -6.45 -3.86
CA SER A 370 25.89 -5.06 -4.14
C SER A 370 26.52 -4.36 -2.93
N GLN A 371 27.60 -3.60 -3.15
CA GLN A 371 28.13 -2.64 -2.16
C GLN A 371 27.49 -1.25 -2.26
N PHE A 372 26.76 -0.99 -3.34
CA PHE A 372 25.94 0.21 -3.52
C PHE A 372 24.57 -0.04 -2.90
N CYS A 373 23.95 1.00 -2.32
CA CYS A 373 22.63 0.95 -1.68
C CYS A 373 21.77 2.13 -2.18
N ASP A 374 20.45 2.02 -2.06
CA ASP A 374 19.51 3.10 -2.34
C ASP A 374 18.47 3.28 -1.22
N ILE A 375 17.89 4.48 -1.12
CA ILE A 375 16.96 4.81 -0.04
C ILE A 375 15.58 4.18 -0.22
N ASP A 376 15.19 3.77 -1.42
CA ASP A 376 13.85 3.26 -1.70
C ASP A 376 13.74 1.83 -1.16
N ASP A 377 14.60 0.92 -1.64
CA ASP A 377 14.72 -0.45 -1.14
C ASP A 377 15.09 -0.49 0.34
N THR A 378 15.98 0.40 0.80
CA THR A 378 16.33 0.49 2.24
C THR A 378 15.16 0.95 3.11
N SER A 379 14.38 1.95 2.70
CA SER A 379 13.22 2.40 3.48
C SER A 379 12.12 1.34 3.50
N MET A 380 11.89 0.69 2.36
CA MET A 380 10.91 -0.40 2.23
C MET A 380 11.31 -1.61 3.07
N GLY A 381 12.61 -1.95 3.08
CA GLY A 381 13.18 -2.96 3.97
C GLY A 381 12.99 -2.63 5.44
N ILE A 382 13.39 -1.43 5.89
CA ILE A 382 13.15 -0.96 7.28
C ILE A 382 11.68 -1.10 7.66
N ARG A 383 10.77 -0.64 6.80
CA ARG A 383 9.32 -0.69 7.08
C ARG A 383 8.83 -2.13 7.20
N LEU A 384 9.10 -2.96 6.19
CA LEU A 384 8.53 -4.30 6.09
C LEU A 384 9.19 -5.27 7.08
N LEU A 385 10.51 -5.18 7.32
CA LEU A 385 11.20 -6.01 8.32
C LEU A 385 10.71 -5.68 9.74
N LYS A 386 10.61 -4.39 10.12
CA LYS A 386 10.05 -4.01 11.43
C LYS A 386 8.58 -4.43 11.58
N MET A 387 7.73 -4.27 10.55
CA MET A 387 6.34 -4.77 10.59
C MET A 387 6.24 -6.29 10.78
N HIS A 388 7.27 -7.04 10.41
CA HIS A 388 7.29 -8.49 10.52
C HIS A 388 8.13 -9.06 11.68
N GLY A 389 8.65 -8.20 12.57
CA GLY A 389 9.32 -8.59 13.81
C GLY A 389 10.83 -8.82 13.72
N TYR A 390 11.43 -8.51 12.57
CA TYR A 390 12.88 -8.56 12.41
C TYR A 390 13.54 -7.36 13.10
N ASN A 391 14.60 -7.62 13.86
CA ASN A 391 15.43 -6.58 14.45
C ASN A 391 16.39 -6.03 13.37
N ILE A 392 16.16 -4.79 12.95
CA ILE A 392 17.02 -4.06 12.00
C ILE A 392 17.41 -2.71 12.59
N ASP A 393 18.58 -2.20 12.19
CA ASP A 393 19.02 -0.86 12.60
C ASP A 393 18.65 0.18 11.50
N PRO A 394 17.73 1.13 11.77
CA PRO A 394 17.42 2.20 10.83
C PRO A 394 18.57 3.21 10.63
N ASN A 395 19.66 3.12 11.40
CA ASN A 395 20.88 3.90 11.16
C ASN A 395 21.50 3.66 9.77
N ALA A 396 21.13 2.58 9.07
CA ALA A 396 21.40 2.41 7.64
C ALA A 396 21.05 3.65 6.80
N LEU A 397 19.99 4.39 7.19
CA LEU A 397 19.59 5.62 6.51
C LEU A 397 20.61 6.77 6.60
N LYS A 398 21.61 6.68 7.49
CA LYS A 398 22.74 7.63 7.54
C LYS A 398 23.56 7.63 6.25
N HIS A 399 23.56 6.53 5.48
CA HIS A 399 24.23 6.45 4.18
C HIS A 399 23.67 7.46 3.15
N PHE A 400 22.38 7.81 3.27
CA PHE A 400 21.67 8.70 2.34
C PHE A 400 21.55 10.15 2.86
N LYS A 401 21.89 10.38 4.13
CA LYS A 401 21.79 11.69 4.78
C LYS A 401 22.94 12.60 4.34
N GLN A 402 22.60 13.80 3.89
CA GLN A 402 23.53 14.83 3.45
C GLN A 402 23.98 15.73 4.62
N GLU A 403 25.06 16.49 4.43
CA GLU A 403 25.61 17.41 5.45
C GLU A 403 24.60 18.50 5.89
N ASP A 404 23.65 18.87 5.03
CA ASP A 404 22.58 19.84 5.35
C ASP A 404 21.34 19.20 6.01
N GLY A 405 21.40 17.90 6.33
CA GLY A 405 20.35 17.14 7.00
C GLY A 405 19.25 16.58 6.08
N LYS A 406 19.30 16.83 4.77
CA LYS A 406 18.39 16.19 3.80
C LYS A 406 18.73 14.72 3.56
N PHE A 407 17.81 13.98 2.96
CA PHE A 407 18.04 12.63 2.46
C PHE A 407 17.90 12.59 0.94
N SER A 408 18.68 11.75 0.27
CA SER A 408 18.66 11.58 -1.19
C SER A 408 18.49 10.12 -1.61
N CYS A 409 18.20 9.87 -2.88
CA CYS A 409 17.99 8.51 -3.39
C CYS A 409 19.22 7.60 -3.27
N TYR A 410 20.44 8.17 -3.31
CA TYR A 410 21.70 7.44 -3.29
C TYR A 410 22.77 8.17 -2.47
N GLY A 411 23.62 7.40 -1.77
CA GLY A 411 24.71 7.95 -0.98
C GLY A 411 25.62 8.89 -1.77
N GLY A 412 26.01 10.00 -1.13
CA GLY A 412 26.89 11.04 -1.69
C GLY A 412 26.37 11.77 -2.95
N GLN A 413 25.09 11.63 -3.32
CA GLN A 413 24.54 12.17 -4.55
C GLN A 413 23.25 12.98 -4.31
N MET A 414 23.15 14.16 -4.91
CA MET A 414 21.96 15.02 -4.87
C MET A 414 20.94 14.59 -5.93
N ILE A 415 20.24 13.48 -5.65
CA ILE A 415 19.12 12.98 -6.45
C ILE A 415 17.91 12.82 -5.53
N GLU A 416 16.78 13.39 -5.90
CA GLU A 416 15.51 13.39 -5.17
C GLU A 416 14.41 12.92 -6.14
N SER A 417 13.44 12.11 -5.67
CA SER A 417 12.26 11.70 -6.43
C SER A 417 11.08 11.45 -5.47
N ALA A 418 9.86 11.40 -5.98
CA ALA A 418 8.66 11.28 -5.15
C ALA A 418 8.53 9.91 -4.45
N SER A 419 8.67 8.78 -5.16
CA SER A 419 8.48 7.44 -4.59
C SER A 419 9.47 7.09 -3.47
N PRO A 420 10.80 7.34 -3.58
CA PRO A 420 11.73 6.94 -2.54
C PRO A 420 11.55 7.76 -1.25
N ILE A 421 11.21 9.05 -1.38
CA ILE A 421 10.97 9.91 -0.22
C ILE A 421 9.59 9.64 0.41
N TYR A 422 8.59 9.21 -0.37
CA TYR A 422 7.34 8.69 0.18
C TYR A 422 7.53 7.36 0.92
N ASN A 423 8.35 6.46 0.41
CA ASN A 423 8.68 5.21 1.11
C ASN A 423 9.54 5.46 2.37
N LEU A 424 10.43 6.46 2.36
CA LEU A 424 11.10 6.98 3.56
C LEU A 424 10.10 7.49 4.61
N TYR A 425 9.09 8.28 4.20
CA TYR A 425 8.02 8.70 5.10
C TYR A 425 7.20 7.53 5.64
N GLY A 426 6.94 6.49 4.83
CA GLY A 426 6.32 5.25 5.25
C GLY A 426 7.12 4.51 6.33
N ALA A 427 8.44 4.40 6.14
CA ALA A 427 9.35 3.74 7.08
C ALA A 427 9.47 4.50 8.41
N ALA A 428 9.61 5.83 8.34
CA ALA A 428 9.83 6.69 9.48
C ALA A 428 8.63 6.76 10.47
N GLN A 429 7.42 6.38 10.02
CA GLN A 429 6.26 6.25 10.89
C GLN A 429 6.30 5.03 11.83
N LEU A 430 7.21 4.07 11.60
CA LEU A 430 7.47 2.92 12.49
C LEU A 430 8.66 3.17 13.43
N ARG A 431 8.88 4.44 13.78
CA ARG A 431 9.87 4.86 14.76
C ARG A 431 9.61 4.26 16.14
N PHE A 432 10.69 3.80 16.78
CA PHE A 432 10.74 3.42 18.19
C PHE A 432 11.41 4.54 19.01
N PRO A 433 11.23 4.57 20.34
CA PRO A 433 11.84 5.60 21.18
C PRO A 433 13.37 5.58 21.06
N GLY A 434 13.98 6.73 20.80
CA GLY A 434 15.43 6.89 20.64
C GLY A 434 15.97 6.71 19.20
N GLU A 435 15.16 6.33 18.22
CA GLU A 435 15.58 6.24 16.81
C GLU A 435 15.62 7.64 16.14
N GLU A 436 16.61 8.46 16.51
CA GLU A 436 16.77 9.86 16.05
C GLU A 436 16.73 10.01 14.52
N ILE A 437 17.39 9.10 13.80
CA ILE A 437 17.46 9.10 12.33
C ILE A 437 16.08 9.02 11.67
N LEU A 438 15.11 8.34 12.29
CA LEU A 438 13.73 8.29 11.81
C LEU A 438 12.92 9.54 12.20
N GLU A 439 13.29 10.27 13.26
CA GLU A 439 12.67 11.58 13.52
C GLU A 439 13.14 12.62 12.48
N GLU A 440 14.41 12.59 12.10
CA GLU A 440 14.96 13.40 11.01
C GLU A 440 14.33 13.05 9.66
N ALA A 441 14.23 11.75 9.34
CA ALA A 441 13.58 11.27 8.13
C ALA A 441 12.09 11.66 8.06
N THR A 442 11.36 11.57 9.18
CA THR A 442 9.94 12.00 9.25
C THR A 442 9.80 13.48 8.87
N LYS A 443 10.59 14.35 9.53
CA LYS A 443 10.56 15.80 9.29
C LYS A 443 10.95 16.16 7.87
N PHE A 444 12.03 15.57 7.36
CA PHE A 444 12.49 15.81 5.99
C PHE A 444 11.44 15.36 4.97
N ALA A 445 11.03 14.10 5.01
CA ALA A 445 10.18 13.51 3.98
C ALA A 445 8.78 14.14 3.95
N TYR A 446 8.17 14.40 5.12
CA TYR A 446 6.87 15.07 5.20
C TYR A 446 6.93 16.49 4.64
N ASN A 447 7.89 17.31 5.09
CA ASN A 447 8.00 18.70 4.65
C ASN A 447 8.40 18.81 3.17
N PHE A 448 9.30 17.93 2.68
CA PHE A 448 9.65 17.82 1.26
C PHE A 448 8.41 17.53 0.40
N LEU A 449 7.68 16.45 0.70
CA LEU A 449 6.52 16.05 -0.10
C LEU A 449 5.41 17.10 -0.04
N GLN A 450 5.18 17.74 1.12
CA GLN A 450 4.23 18.85 1.23
C GLN A 450 4.64 20.07 0.40
N GLU A 451 5.92 20.47 0.40
CA GLU A 451 6.41 21.57 -0.44
C GLU A 451 6.21 21.26 -1.93
N LYS A 452 6.61 20.06 -2.38
CA LYS A 452 6.45 19.64 -3.78
C LYS A 452 4.98 19.57 -4.19
N ILE A 453 4.08 19.11 -3.32
CA ILE A 453 2.63 19.08 -3.59
C ILE A 453 2.05 20.50 -3.64
N ALA A 454 2.37 21.36 -2.67
CA ALA A 454 1.85 22.73 -2.59
C ALA A 454 2.27 23.60 -3.79
N ASN A 455 3.49 23.40 -4.29
CA ASN A 455 4.02 24.12 -5.45
C ASN A 455 3.65 23.46 -6.80
N ASN A 456 2.98 22.29 -6.80
CA ASN A 456 2.77 21.43 -7.97
C ASN A 456 4.11 21.12 -8.72
N GLN A 457 5.12 20.74 -7.94
CA GLN A 457 6.50 20.43 -8.34
C GLN A 457 6.92 19.02 -7.88
N ILE A 458 5.96 18.11 -7.68
CA ILE A 458 6.24 16.71 -7.39
C ILE A 458 6.77 16.04 -8.66
N GLN A 459 7.99 15.50 -8.59
CA GLN A 459 8.69 14.89 -9.72
C GLN A 459 8.89 13.41 -9.43
N GLU A 460 8.46 12.56 -10.36
CA GLU A 460 8.79 11.14 -10.35
C GLU A 460 9.75 10.82 -11.50
N LYS A 461 10.73 9.95 -11.23
CA LYS A 461 11.80 9.57 -12.15
C LYS A 461 11.83 8.08 -12.47
N TRP A 462 11.29 7.23 -11.60
CA TRP A 462 11.53 5.78 -11.62
C TRP A 462 10.31 4.95 -12.01
N VAL A 463 9.10 5.52 -11.94
CA VAL A 463 7.86 4.85 -12.33
C VAL A 463 6.87 5.80 -13.02
N ILE A 464 6.22 5.31 -14.07
CA ILE A 464 5.08 5.95 -14.73
C ILE A 464 3.84 5.20 -14.25
N SER A 465 3.05 5.88 -13.41
CA SER A 465 1.76 5.41 -12.90
C SER A 465 0.79 6.59 -12.88
N GLU A 466 -0.43 6.39 -13.37
CA GLU A 466 -1.42 7.45 -13.56
C GLU A 466 -1.79 8.16 -12.25
N HIS A 467 -1.66 7.46 -11.11
CA HIS A 467 -2.22 7.88 -9.83
C HIS A 467 -1.22 8.01 -8.69
N LEU A 468 0.09 7.76 -8.89
CA LEU A 468 1.10 7.85 -7.82
C LEU A 468 1.07 9.20 -7.08
N ILE A 469 0.89 10.30 -7.82
CA ILE A 469 0.84 11.64 -7.24
C ILE A 469 -0.37 11.81 -6.30
N ASP A 470 -1.50 11.18 -6.60
CA ASP A 470 -2.71 11.21 -5.75
C ASP A 470 -2.66 10.17 -4.63
N GLU A 471 -1.96 9.04 -4.83
CA GLU A 471 -1.55 8.11 -3.77
C GLU A 471 -0.73 8.81 -2.70
N ILE A 472 0.33 9.54 -3.08
CA ILE A 472 1.19 10.28 -2.14
C ILE A 472 0.39 11.39 -1.43
N LYS A 473 -0.45 12.14 -2.14
CA LYS A 473 -1.35 13.15 -1.55
C LYS A 473 -2.34 12.56 -0.55
N LEU A 474 -2.77 11.30 -0.73
CA LEU A 474 -3.64 10.61 0.22
C LEU A 474 -2.84 10.06 1.40
N GLY A 475 -1.67 9.46 1.16
CA GLY A 475 -0.80 8.90 2.20
C GLY A 475 -0.41 9.92 3.27
N LEU A 476 -0.07 11.16 2.87
CA LEU A 476 0.20 12.26 3.82
C LEU A 476 -1.02 12.69 4.67
N LYS A 477 -2.24 12.28 4.29
CA LYS A 477 -3.51 12.51 5.02
C LYS A 477 -4.01 11.23 5.72
N MET A 478 -3.35 10.10 5.49
CA MET A 478 -3.69 8.77 5.99
C MET A 478 -2.44 8.16 6.67
N PRO A 479 -1.85 8.83 7.68
CA PRO A 479 -0.67 8.33 8.36
C PRO A 479 -0.94 6.97 9.01
N TRP A 480 0.08 6.13 9.14
CA TRP A 480 -0.05 4.71 9.50
C TRP A 480 -0.91 4.46 10.75
N TYR A 481 -0.82 5.32 11.77
CA TYR A 481 -1.66 5.24 12.98
C TYR A 481 -3.17 5.46 12.70
N ALA A 482 -3.53 6.32 11.75
CA ALA A 482 -4.91 6.67 11.38
C ALA A 482 -5.48 5.86 10.20
N THR A 483 -4.82 4.78 9.81
CA THR A 483 -5.15 4.00 8.61
C THR A 483 -5.50 2.55 8.97
N LEU A 484 -6.76 2.17 8.75
CA LEU A 484 -7.28 0.83 9.00
C LEU A 484 -7.19 -0.03 7.73
N PRO A 485 -6.88 -1.35 7.81
CA PRO A 485 -6.61 -2.21 6.65
C PRO A 485 -7.61 -2.16 5.50
N ARG A 486 -8.92 -2.17 5.75
CA ARG A 486 -9.91 -2.06 4.66
C ARG A 486 -10.04 -0.65 4.10
N VAL A 487 -9.78 0.39 4.90
CA VAL A 487 -9.79 1.78 4.41
C VAL A 487 -8.63 1.99 3.44
N GLU A 488 -7.44 1.48 3.74
CA GLU A 488 -6.31 1.53 2.82
C GLU A 488 -6.61 0.80 1.50
N ALA A 489 -7.01 -0.47 1.57
CA ALA A 489 -7.32 -1.27 0.38
C ALA A 489 -8.39 -0.61 -0.51
N ALA A 490 -9.46 -0.10 0.09
CA ALA A 490 -10.56 0.55 -0.63
C ALA A 490 -10.15 1.84 -1.38
N TYR A 491 -9.03 2.49 -1.02
CA TYR A 491 -8.42 3.52 -1.86
C TYR A 491 -7.36 2.96 -2.80
N TYR A 492 -6.53 2.01 -2.36
CA TYR A 492 -5.42 1.52 -3.17
C TYR A 492 -5.85 0.81 -4.47
N PHE A 493 -7.06 0.22 -4.53
CA PHE A 493 -7.63 -0.30 -5.80
C PHE A 493 -7.77 0.74 -6.91
N GLN A 494 -7.94 2.02 -6.54
CA GLN A 494 -8.03 3.13 -7.48
C GLN A 494 -6.65 3.55 -8.01
N TYR A 495 -5.56 3.20 -7.31
CA TYR A 495 -4.21 3.65 -7.64
C TYR A 495 -3.33 2.54 -8.25
N TYR A 496 -3.50 1.30 -7.79
CA TYR A 496 -2.76 0.16 -8.34
C TYR A 496 -3.19 -0.14 -9.78
N ALA A 497 -2.32 0.14 -10.75
CA ALA A 497 -2.64 0.01 -12.18
C ALA A 497 -2.55 -1.44 -12.72
N GLY A 498 -2.20 -2.42 -11.87
CA GLY A 498 -2.00 -3.80 -12.31
C GLY A 498 -0.79 -3.90 -13.23
N THR A 499 -0.96 -4.43 -14.45
CA THR A 499 0.09 -4.43 -15.48
C THR A 499 0.33 -3.06 -16.11
N GLY A 500 -0.51 -2.05 -15.82
CA GLY A 500 -0.40 -0.70 -16.40
C GLY A 500 0.86 0.07 -16.03
N ASP A 501 1.40 -0.10 -14.81
CA ASP A 501 2.58 0.62 -14.31
C ASP A 501 3.84 0.31 -15.15
N VAL A 502 4.60 1.35 -15.51
CA VAL A 502 5.85 1.24 -16.28
C VAL A 502 7.02 1.69 -15.40
N TRP A 503 8.10 0.92 -15.32
CA TRP A 503 9.29 1.30 -14.54
C TRP A 503 10.38 1.86 -15.47
N ILE A 504 11.18 2.81 -14.99
CA ILE A 504 12.17 3.55 -15.80
C ILE A 504 13.61 3.20 -15.35
N GLY A 505 14.26 2.34 -16.11
CA GLY A 505 15.69 2.05 -16.05
C GLY A 505 16.47 2.68 -17.20
N LYS A 506 17.53 2.02 -17.68
CA LYS A 506 18.19 2.38 -18.96
C LYS A 506 17.24 2.23 -20.16
N THR A 507 16.27 1.34 -20.03
CA THR A 507 15.06 1.19 -20.83
C THR A 507 13.85 1.28 -19.92
N PHE A 508 12.65 1.30 -20.49
CA PHE A 508 11.44 0.97 -19.73
C PHE A 508 11.41 -0.52 -19.41
N TYR A 509 10.73 -0.90 -18.32
CA TYR A 509 10.61 -2.29 -17.89
C TYR A 509 9.34 -2.58 -17.08
N ARG A 510 9.01 -3.88 -16.98
CA ARG A 510 7.87 -4.45 -16.25
C ARG A 510 8.34 -5.57 -15.31
N MET A 511 7.65 -5.77 -14.18
CA MET A 511 7.94 -6.82 -13.20
C MET A 511 6.67 -7.53 -12.72
N PRO A 512 6.42 -8.79 -13.13
CA PRO A 512 5.19 -9.53 -12.82
C PRO A 512 4.90 -9.77 -11.33
N GLU A 513 5.92 -9.76 -10.46
CA GLU A 513 5.77 -9.88 -9.01
C GLU A 513 5.23 -8.58 -8.36
N ILE A 514 5.32 -7.45 -9.06
CA ILE A 514 4.95 -6.11 -8.57
C ILE A 514 3.66 -5.62 -9.24
N SER A 515 3.58 -5.75 -10.56
CA SER A 515 2.60 -5.12 -11.44
C SER A 515 1.79 -6.20 -12.18
N ASN A 516 0.67 -6.64 -11.59
CA ASN A 516 -0.04 -7.86 -11.98
C ASN A 516 -1.57 -7.73 -11.85
N ASP A 517 -2.29 -7.93 -12.96
CA ASP A 517 -3.75 -7.83 -12.97
C ASP A 517 -4.42 -8.94 -12.14
N THR A 518 -3.75 -10.08 -11.94
CA THR A 518 -4.26 -11.17 -11.09
C THR A 518 -4.29 -10.75 -9.62
N TYR A 519 -3.35 -9.91 -9.16
CA TYR A 519 -3.40 -9.36 -7.81
C TYR A 519 -4.63 -8.44 -7.66
N LYS A 520 -4.90 -7.61 -8.68
CA LYS A 520 -6.05 -6.70 -8.69
C LYS A 520 -7.37 -7.47 -8.72
N GLU A 521 -7.52 -8.44 -9.62
CA GLU A 521 -8.74 -9.27 -9.71
C GLU A 521 -8.99 -10.07 -8.41
N LEU A 522 -7.96 -10.71 -7.85
CA LEU A 522 -8.07 -11.43 -6.58
C LEU A 522 -8.51 -10.49 -5.45
N ALA A 523 -7.93 -9.30 -5.35
CA ALA A 523 -8.24 -8.37 -4.28
C ALA A 523 -9.64 -7.74 -4.40
N VAL A 524 -10.13 -7.45 -5.61
CA VAL A 524 -11.50 -7.01 -5.83
C VAL A 524 -12.50 -8.11 -5.45
N LEU A 525 -12.25 -9.36 -5.86
CA LEU A 525 -13.11 -10.51 -5.50
C LEU A 525 -13.12 -10.77 -3.99
N ASP A 526 -11.96 -10.73 -3.33
CA ASP A 526 -11.83 -10.92 -1.89
C ASP A 526 -12.49 -9.78 -1.09
N PHE A 527 -12.26 -8.51 -1.50
CA PHE A 527 -12.84 -7.36 -0.83
C PHE A 527 -14.38 -7.38 -0.91
N ASN A 528 -14.94 -7.66 -2.09
CA ASN A 528 -16.38 -7.77 -2.26
C ASN A 528 -16.97 -8.97 -1.50
N ARG A 529 -16.25 -10.11 -1.40
CA ARG A 529 -16.64 -11.25 -0.56
C ARG A 529 -16.66 -10.88 0.93
N CYS A 530 -15.65 -10.14 1.42
CA CYS A 530 -15.63 -9.63 2.79
C CYS A 530 -16.77 -8.64 3.03
N GLN A 531 -16.96 -7.66 2.13
CA GLN A 531 -18.00 -6.65 2.25
C GLN A 531 -19.42 -7.27 2.29
N ALA A 532 -19.70 -8.28 1.46
CA ALA A 532 -20.99 -8.98 1.48
C ALA A 532 -21.26 -9.68 2.83
N GLN A 533 -20.22 -10.29 3.43
CA GLN A 533 -20.30 -10.86 4.79
C GLN A 533 -20.53 -9.74 5.83
N HIS A 534 -19.84 -8.60 5.71
CA HIS A 534 -20.00 -7.48 6.64
C HIS A 534 -21.38 -6.80 6.53
N GLN A 535 -21.98 -6.77 5.34
CA GLN A 535 -23.35 -6.30 5.13
C GLN A 535 -24.39 -7.21 5.79
N PHE A 536 -24.17 -8.54 5.78
CA PHE A 536 -25.01 -9.49 6.49
C PHE A 536 -24.88 -9.36 8.02
N GLU A 537 -23.66 -9.28 8.53
CA GLU A 537 -23.38 -9.00 9.94
C GLU A 537 -23.98 -7.67 10.42
N TRP A 538 -23.93 -6.63 9.58
CA TRP A 538 -24.56 -5.34 9.88
C TRP A 538 -26.08 -5.45 10.05
N ILE A 539 -26.77 -6.24 9.23
CA ILE A 539 -28.22 -6.51 9.40
C ILE A 539 -28.48 -7.18 10.76
N TYR A 540 -27.69 -8.20 11.12
CA TYR A 540 -27.78 -8.84 12.44
C TYR A 540 -27.53 -7.83 13.59
N MET A 541 -26.53 -6.95 13.48
CA MET A 541 -26.28 -5.90 14.48
C MET A 541 -27.44 -4.89 14.58
N GLN A 542 -28.12 -4.58 13.47
CA GLN A 542 -29.33 -3.74 13.50
C GLN A 542 -30.53 -4.43 14.16
N GLU A 543 -30.68 -5.74 13.99
CA GLU A 543 -31.73 -6.53 14.67
C GLU A 543 -31.42 -6.63 16.18
N TRP A 544 -30.16 -6.92 16.55
CA TRP A 544 -29.70 -6.93 17.95
C TRP A 544 -29.93 -5.58 18.67
N TYR A 545 -29.60 -4.47 18.02
CA TYR A 545 -29.85 -3.12 18.55
C TYR A 545 -31.33 -2.86 18.87
N GLN A 546 -32.25 -3.48 18.11
CA GLN A 546 -33.69 -3.42 18.37
C GLN A 546 -34.11 -4.36 19.50
N SER A 547 -33.68 -5.62 19.49
CA SER A 547 -34.09 -6.61 20.52
C SER A 547 -33.56 -6.26 21.91
N SER A 548 -32.34 -5.75 22.00
CA SER A 548 -31.70 -5.31 23.24
C SER A 548 -32.08 -3.87 23.63
N ASN A 549 -33.00 -3.23 22.88
CA ASN A 549 -33.53 -1.89 23.14
C ASN A 549 -32.44 -0.82 23.40
N VAL A 550 -31.31 -0.92 22.68
CA VAL A 550 -30.09 -0.13 22.92
C VAL A 550 -30.36 1.38 22.83
N LYS A 551 -31.31 1.78 21.97
CA LYS A 551 -31.80 3.16 21.83
C LYS A 551 -32.24 3.81 23.15
N ALA A 552 -32.75 3.02 24.10
CA ALA A 552 -33.25 3.53 25.37
C ALA A 552 -32.14 3.98 26.34
N PHE A 553 -30.88 3.67 26.02
CA PHE A 553 -29.67 4.15 26.71
C PHE A 553 -29.00 5.31 25.94
N GLY A 554 -29.80 6.13 25.22
CA GLY A 554 -29.34 7.26 24.41
C GLY A 554 -28.59 6.91 23.10
N ILE A 555 -28.00 5.72 23.00
CA ILE A 555 -27.11 5.32 21.90
C ILE A 555 -27.83 5.24 20.56
N SER A 556 -27.28 5.92 19.56
CA SER A 556 -27.83 6.02 18.21
C SER A 556 -27.44 4.84 17.30
N LYS A 557 -28.22 4.61 16.22
CA LYS A 557 -27.82 3.72 15.12
C LYS A 557 -26.52 4.16 14.43
N LYS A 558 -26.11 5.44 14.53
CA LYS A 558 -24.84 5.91 13.94
C LYS A 558 -23.63 5.45 14.76
N GLU A 559 -23.74 5.46 16.09
CA GLU A 559 -22.69 4.91 16.97
C GLU A 559 -22.56 3.39 16.83
N LEU A 560 -23.68 2.68 16.69
CA LEU A 560 -23.69 1.26 16.33
C LEU A 560 -22.95 1.00 15.00
N LEU A 561 -23.21 1.82 13.98
CA LEU A 561 -22.53 1.72 12.68
C LEU A 561 -21.04 2.03 12.77
N LEU A 562 -20.65 3.03 13.57
CA LEU A 562 -19.25 3.36 13.82
C LEU A 562 -18.53 2.22 14.55
N ALA A 563 -19.12 1.67 15.63
CA ALA A 563 -18.54 0.56 16.38
C ALA A 563 -18.35 -0.69 15.49
N TYR A 564 -19.35 -1.00 14.65
CA TYR A 564 -19.25 -2.11 13.69
C TYR A 564 -18.23 -1.84 12.59
N PHE A 565 -18.16 -0.62 12.04
CA PHE A 565 -17.15 -0.22 11.05
C PHE A 565 -15.72 -0.33 11.58
N LEU A 566 -15.45 0.16 12.81
CA LEU A 566 -14.10 0.09 13.40
C LEU A 566 -13.63 -1.35 13.57
N ALA A 567 -14.55 -2.26 13.91
CA ALA A 567 -14.29 -3.70 13.93
C ALA A 567 -14.03 -4.25 12.52
N ALA A 568 -14.96 -4.07 11.59
CA ALA A 568 -14.93 -4.68 10.26
C ALA A 568 -13.84 -4.11 9.33
N ALA A 569 -13.43 -2.86 9.52
CA ALA A 569 -12.32 -2.26 8.79
C ALA A 569 -10.94 -2.74 9.28
N THR A 570 -10.89 -3.37 10.46
CA THR A 570 -9.67 -3.81 11.15
C THR A 570 -9.51 -5.33 11.11
N ILE A 571 -10.53 -6.08 11.57
CA ILE A 571 -10.64 -7.53 11.47
C ILE A 571 -11.70 -7.82 10.39
N PHE A 572 -11.26 -8.02 9.16
CA PHE A 572 -12.11 -8.09 7.97
C PHE A 572 -12.35 -9.52 7.47
N GLU A 573 -11.56 -10.48 7.93
CA GLU A 573 -11.52 -11.86 7.47
C GLU A 573 -12.86 -12.58 7.76
N PRO A 574 -13.52 -13.23 6.78
CA PRO A 574 -14.86 -13.83 6.98
C PRO A 574 -14.94 -14.78 8.19
N GLU A 575 -13.91 -15.62 8.35
CA GLU A 575 -13.72 -16.56 9.45
C GLU A 575 -13.71 -15.91 10.85
N ARG A 576 -13.31 -14.64 10.96
CA ARG A 576 -13.20 -13.87 12.22
C ARG A 576 -14.49 -13.10 12.58
N THR A 577 -15.65 -13.67 12.21
CA THR A 577 -16.98 -13.05 12.45
C THR A 577 -17.26 -12.82 13.94
N GLN A 578 -16.95 -13.80 14.81
CA GLN A 578 -17.25 -13.68 16.24
C GLN A 578 -16.46 -12.53 16.90
N GLU A 579 -15.21 -12.31 16.50
CA GLU A 579 -14.39 -11.19 16.96
C GLU A 579 -14.99 -9.83 16.55
N ARG A 580 -15.43 -9.66 15.29
CA ARG A 580 -16.10 -8.43 14.83
C ARG A 580 -17.37 -8.12 15.63
N ILE A 581 -18.22 -9.14 15.80
CA ILE A 581 -19.49 -9.00 16.52
C ILE A 581 -19.23 -8.68 18.00
N MET A 582 -18.27 -9.35 18.64
CA MET A 582 -17.89 -9.07 20.02
C MET A 582 -17.28 -7.68 20.19
N TRP A 583 -16.42 -7.23 19.27
CA TRP A 583 -15.88 -5.86 19.25
C TRP A 583 -17.01 -4.84 19.30
N ALA A 584 -17.94 -4.93 18.35
CA ALA A 584 -19.03 -3.98 18.18
C ALA A 584 -20.04 -4.04 19.33
N LYS A 585 -20.46 -5.24 19.77
CA LYS A 585 -21.34 -5.40 20.94
C LYS A 585 -20.68 -4.86 22.22
N THR A 586 -19.39 -5.12 22.44
CA THR A 586 -18.63 -4.67 23.64
C THR A 586 -18.56 -3.15 23.74
N GLN A 587 -18.22 -2.46 22.65
CA GLN A 587 -18.21 -0.99 22.62
C GLN A 587 -19.60 -0.37 22.87
N ILE A 588 -20.68 -1.08 22.55
CA ILE A 588 -22.05 -0.61 22.76
C ILE A 588 -22.53 -0.93 24.18
N VAL A 589 -22.29 -2.13 24.70
CA VAL A 589 -22.68 -2.52 26.07
C VAL A 589 -21.91 -1.71 27.12
N SER A 590 -20.63 -1.39 26.89
CA SER A 590 -19.87 -0.50 27.79
C SER A 590 -20.48 0.91 27.84
N ARG A 591 -20.92 1.44 26.68
CA ARG A 591 -21.69 2.70 26.61
C ARG A 591 -23.05 2.61 27.29
N MET A 592 -23.78 1.49 27.15
CA MET A 592 -25.08 1.30 27.83
C MET A 592 -24.90 1.35 29.35
N ILE A 593 -23.86 0.68 29.88
CA ILE A 593 -23.51 0.74 31.31
C ILE A 593 -23.13 2.17 31.72
N LYS A 594 -22.28 2.87 30.96
CA LYS A 594 -21.90 4.27 31.27
C LYS A 594 -23.11 5.22 31.28
N SER A 595 -24.00 5.13 30.29
CA SER A 595 -25.24 5.92 30.23
C SER A 595 -26.16 5.63 31.41
N PHE A 596 -26.33 4.35 31.76
CA PHE A 596 -27.18 3.94 32.87
C PHE A 596 -26.62 4.42 34.23
N LEU A 597 -25.29 4.47 34.39
CA LEU A 597 -24.64 4.98 35.60
C LEU A 597 -24.61 6.51 35.69
N SER A 598 -24.62 7.23 34.55
CA SER A 598 -24.58 8.70 34.49
C SER A 598 -25.95 9.38 34.60
N GLU A 599 -27.05 8.64 34.54
CA GLU A 599 -28.39 9.09 34.97
C GLU A 599 -28.47 9.12 36.52
N GLU A 600 -27.58 9.88 37.16
CA GLU A 600 -27.23 9.80 38.58
C GLU A 600 -28.36 10.12 39.57
N ASN A 601 -29.50 10.64 39.11
CA ASN A 601 -30.63 11.03 39.96
C ASN A 601 -31.61 9.89 40.29
N THR A 602 -31.38 8.66 39.78
CA THR A 602 -32.40 7.59 39.80
C THR A 602 -31.98 6.24 40.38
N LEU A 603 -30.71 6.04 40.76
CA LEU A 603 -30.21 4.74 41.21
C LEU A 603 -29.68 4.78 42.65
N SER A 604 -30.18 3.89 43.49
CA SER A 604 -29.67 3.73 44.86
C SER A 604 -28.26 3.13 44.86
N LEU A 605 -27.51 3.38 45.94
CA LEU A 605 -26.22 2.70 46.18
C LEU A 605 -26.37 1.17 46.16
N GLU A 606 -27.51 0.69 46.64
CA GLU A 606 -27.90 -0.73 46.65
C GLU A 606 -28.03 -1.27 45.23
N GLN A 607 -28.73 -0.58 44.32
CA GLN A 607 -28.84 -0.97 42.90
C GLN A 607 -27.49 -0.92 42.17
N LYS A 608 -26.66 0.11 42.42
CA LYS A 608 -25.27 0.15 41.90
C LYS A 608 -24.44 -1.04 42.42
N THR A 609 -24.72 -1.53 43.63
CA THR A 609 -24.07 -2.70 44.23
C THR A 609 -24.64 -4.03 43.71
N THR A 610 -25.94 -4.15 43.46
CA THR A 610 -26.56 -5.34 42.84
C THR A 610 -25.97 -5.59 41.46
N LEU A 611 -25.87 -4.54 40.63
CA LEU A 611 -25.20 -4.61 39.32
C LEU A 611 -23.74 -5.02 39.47
N PHE A 612 -22.99 -4.44 40.42
CA PHE A 612 -21.60 -4.86 40.70
C PHE A 612 -21.51 -6.36 41.06
N VAL A 613 -22.46 -6.91 41.81
CA VAL A 613 -22.49 -8.35 42.14
C VAL A 613 -22.82 -9.22 40.93
N GLU A 614 -23.81 -8.85 40.12
CA GLU A 614 -24.23 -9.64 38.95
C GLU A 614 -23.25 -9.58 37.77
N PHE A 615 -22.55 -8.45 37.56
CA PHE A 615 -21.38 -8.37 36.69
C PHE A 615 -20.17 -9.11 37.29
N GLY A 616 -19.95 -8.95 38.60
CA GLY A 616 -18.73 -9.30 39.32
C GLY A 616 -18.56 -10.77 39.72
N HIS A 617 -19.43 -11.27 40.60
CA HIS A 617 -19.23 -12.56 41.30
C HIS A 617 -20.55 -13.20 41.80
N ASP A 618 -21.09 -14.13 41.03
CA ASP A 618 -21.48 -15.51 41.44
C ASP A 618 -22.48 -16.12 40.44
N ILE A 619 -22.11 -17.24 39.81
CA ILE A 619 -22.98 -17.98 38.88
C ILE A 619 -24.18 -18.61 39.63
N ASN A 620 -24.07 -18.89 40.93
CA ASN A 620 -25.12 -19.52 41.71
C ASN A 620 -26.23 -18.55 42.16
N GLY A 621 -25.99 -17.23 42.06
CA GLY A 621 -26.97 -16.19 42.41
C GLY A 621 -28.17 -16.12 41.47
N LEU A 622 -27.99 -16.41 40.18
CA LEU A 622 -28.99 -16.21 39.11
C LEU A 622 -30.34 -16.90 39.38
N ASN A 623 -30.33 -18.06 40.06
CA ASN A 623 -31.55 -18.80 40.38
C ASN A 623 -32.36 -18.22 41.56
N LYS A 624 -31.84 -17.21 42.28
CA LYS A 624 -32.51 -16.59 43.43
C LYS A 624 -33.21 -15.25 43.14
N ILE A 625 -32.93 -14.59 42.02
CA ILE A 625 -33.58 -13.32 41.63
C ILE A 625 -34.67 -13.55 40.58
N ASN A 626 -35.45 -14.62 40.74
CA ASN A 626 -36.68 -14.86 39.96
C ASN A 626 -37.97 -14.44 40.70
N SER A 627 -37.84 -13.87 41.91
CA SER A 627 -38.93 -13.70 42.88
C SER A 627 -39.08 -12.31 43.50
N VAL A 628 -38.20 -11.35 43.21
CA VAL A 628 -38.30 -9.95 43.67
C VAL A 628 -38.05 -9.02 42.48
N GLU A 629 -38.90 -8.01 42.31
CA GLU A 629 -38.86 -6.99 41.25
C GLU A 629 -38.60 -7.48 39.81
N LYS A 630 -39.52 -8.31 39.27
CA LYS A 630 -39.60 -8.58 37.82
C LYS A 630 -40.15 -7.40 37.00
N GLY A 631 -39.78 -6.18 37.39
CA GLY A 631 -40.23 -4.94 36.78
C GLY A 631 -39.66 -3.70 37.46
N ASN A 632 -38.60 -3.13 36.88
CA ASN A 632 -38.31 -1.69 36.87
C ASN A 632 -37.24 -1.34 35.80
N GLY A 633 -37.70 -0.91 34.63
CA GLY A 633 -36.91 -0.10 33.68
C GLY A 633 -35.64 -0.73 33.07
N LEU A 634 -34.68 0.15 32.76
CA LEU A 634 -33.49 -0.13 31.95
C LEU A 634 -32.54 -1.18 32.57
N ALA A 635 -32.52 -1.33 33.90
CA ALA A 635 -31.62 -2.24 34.61
C ALA A 635 -31.73 -3.69 34.11
N GLY A 636 -32.97 -4.21 34.01
CA GLY A 636 -33.20 -5.57 33.51
C GLY A 636 -32.83 -5.74 32.04
N THR A 637 -33.05 -4.70 31.22
CA THR A 637 -32.65 -4.70 29.80
C THR A 637 -31.13 -4.78 29.66
N LEU A 638 -30.40 -4.04 30.49
CA LEU A 638 -28.94 -4.01 30.52
C LEU A 638 -28.37 -5.39 30.91
N LEU A 639 -28.90 -5.98 31.98
CA LEU A 639 -28.49 -7.30 32.49
C LEU A 639 -28.77 -8.42 31.48
N THR A 640 -29.96 -8.46 30.88
CA THR A 640 -30.27 -9.44 29.82
C THR A 640 -29.37 -9.25 28.60
N THR A 641 -29.07 -8.02 28.19
CA THR A 641 -28.16 -7.75 27.06
C THR A 641 -26.73 -8.20 27.36
N PHE A 642 -26.25 -8.03 28.60
CA PHE A 642 -24.95 -8.53 29.02
C PHE A 642 -24.89 -10.06 29.14
N GLN A 643 -25.98 -10.71 29.57
CA GLN A 643 -26.07 -12.17 29.56
C GLN A 643 -26.01 -12.71 28.13
N GLN A 644 -26.76 -12.13 27.20
CA GLN A 644 -26.73 -12.44 25.77
C GLN A 644 -25.37 -12.18 25.09
N LEU A 645 -24.54 -11.28 25.64
CA LEU A 645 -23.17 -11.06 25.17
C LEU A 645 -22.25 -12.26 25.48
N LEU A 646 -22.58 -13.05 26.49
CA LEU A 646 -21.77 -14.16 27.00
C LEU A 646 -22.34 -15.54 26.66
N GLU A 647 -23.62 -15.64 26.33
CA GLU A 647 -24.32 -16.90 25.96
C GLU A 647 -23.71 -17.64 24.75
N GLU A 648 -22.95 -16.95 23.90
CA GLU A 648 -22.28 -17.52 22.71
C GLU A 648 -20.97 -18.27 23.05
N PHE A 649 -20.54 -18.32 24.32
CA PHE A 649 -19.25 -18.87 24.76
C PHE A 649 -19.35 -20.07 25.71
N ASP A 650 -18.29 -20.87 25.76
CA ASP A 650 -18.15 -21.92 26.77
C ASP A 650 -17.97 -21.34 28.18
N ARG A 651 -18.05 -22.20 29.20
CA ARG A 651 -18.01 -21.80 30.62
C ARG A 651 -16.68 -21.15 31.04
N TYR A 652 -15.55 -21.55 30.47
CA TYR A 652 -14.23 -21.01 30.80
C TYR A 652 -14.01 -19.65 30.14
N THR A 653 -14.28 -19.54 28.82
CA THR A 653 -14.22 -18.27 28.09
C THR A 653 -15.21 -17.24 28.68
N THR A 654 -16.42 -17.68 29.05
CA THR A 654 -17.39 -16.86 29.81
C THR A 654 -16.82 -16.34 31.13
N HIS A 655 -16.04 -17.15 31.86
CA HIS A 655 -15.42 -16.71 33.12
C HIS A 655 -14.33 -15.67 32.89
N GLN A 656 -13.43 -15.89 31.93
CA GLN A 656 -12.40 -14.92 31.57
C GLN A 656 -13.01 -13.58 31.10
N LEU A 657 -14.06 -13.62 30.27
CA LEU A 657 -14.79 -12.42 29.85
C LEU A 657 -15.38 -11.68 31.05
N LYS A 658 -16.07 -12.38 31.98
CA LYS A 658 -16.57 -11.75 33.20
C LYS A 658 -15.46 -11.09 34.02
N ASN A 659 -14.32 -11.76 34.19
CA ASN A 659 -13.18 -11.19 34.92
C ASN A 659 -12.67 -9.89 34.27
N ALA A 660 -12.60 -9.82 32.94
CA ALA A 660 -12.22 -8.60 32.20
C ALA A 660 -13.25 -7.46 32.38
N TRP A 661 -14.55 -7.77 32.28
CA TRP A 661 -15.62 -6.79 32.53
C TRP A 661 -15.65 -6.31 33.99
N SER A 662 -15.37 -7.18 34.96
CA SER A 662 -15.24 -6.81 36.39
C SER A 662 -14.10 -5.82 36.63
N GLN A 663 -12.92 -6.06 36.04
CA GLN A 663 -11.79 -5.13 36.16
C GLN A 663 -12.10 -3.77 35.53
N TRP A 664 -12.74 -3.75 34.36
CA TRP A 664 -13.21 -2.51 33.72
C TRP A 664 -14.24 -1.76 34.58
N PHE A 665 -15.20 -2.47 35.19
CA PHE A 665 -16.23 -1.85 36.03
C PHE A 665 -15.63 -1.24 37.31
N VAL A 666 -14.60 -1.87 37.89
CA VAL A 666 -13.83 -1.29 39.01
C VAL A 666 -13.11 0.01 38.59
N LYS A 667 -12.44 0.03 37.43
CA LYS A 667 -11.81 1.26 36.89
C LYS A 667 -12.85 2.37 36.63
N LEU A 668 -14.00 2.02 36.06
CA LEU A 668 -15.13 2.93 35.85
C LEU A 668 -15.63 3.55 37.17
N GLN A 669 -15.77 2.75 38.24
CA GLN A 669 -16.15 3.25 39.57
C GLN A 669 -15.08 4.14 40.23
N GLN A 670 -13.79 3.92 39.92
CA GLN A 670 -12.68 4.73 40.41
C GLN A 670 -12.53 6.08 39.69
N GLY A 671 -13.38 6.38 38.70
CA GLY A 671 -13.29 7.58 37.87
C GLY A 671 -12.37 7.44 36.66
N GLU A 672 -11.71 6.30 36.47
CA GLU A 672 -10.95 5.96 35.25
C GLU A 672 -11.87 5.50 34.10
N GLY A 673 -13.12 5.96 34.10
CA GLY A 673 -14.16 5.62 33.13
C GLY A 673 -14.05 6.34 31.78
N ASP A 674 -12.91 6.97 31.48
CA ASP A 674 -12.64 7.49 30.15
C ASP A 674 -12.19 6.36 29.18
N GLY A 675 -11.90 6.71 27.92
CA GLY A 675 -11.67 5.71 26.87
C GLY A 675 -10.43 4.83 27.04
N GLY A 676 -9.57 5.11 28.03
CA GLY A 676 -8.44 4.24 28.36
C GLY A 676 -8.88 2.85 28.84
N ALA A 677 -9.85 2.80 29.76
CA ALA A 677 -10.37 1.54 30.26
C ALA A 677 -11.16 0.77 29.17
N ASP A 678 -11.87 1.47 28.30
CA ASP A 678 -12.62 0.85 27.20
C ASP A 678 -11.70 0.14 26.20
N ALA A 679 -10.51 0.71 25.94
CA ALA A 679 -9.52 0.11 25.07
C ALA A 679 -8.90 -1.17 25.66
N GLU A 680 -8.62 -1.19 26.97
CA GLU A 680 -8.17 -2.41 27.67
C GLU A 680 -9.25 -3.49 27.67
N LEU A 681 -10.49 -3.15 28.02
CA LEU A 681 -11.62 -4.09 28.01
C LEU A 681 -11.78 -4.74 26.63
N LEU A 682 -11.70 -3.93 25.58
CA LEU A 682 -11.84 -4.37 24.20
C LEU A 682 -10.68 -5.28 23.77
N ALA A 683 -9.42 -4.90 24.05
CA ALA A 683 -8.26 -5.73 23.73
C ALA A 683 -8.26 -7.07 24.50
N ASN A 684 -8.64 -7.05 25.78
CA ASN A 684 -8.83 -8.24 26.60
C ASN A 684 -9.94 -9.13 26.01
N THR A 685 -11.11 -8.55 25.71
CA THR A 685 -12.26 -9.28 25.14
C THR A 685 -11.90 -9.96 23.82
N LEU A 686 -11.21 -9.25 22.91
CA LEU A 686 -10.79 -9.80 21.62
C LEU A 686 -9.81 -10.97 21.79
N ASN A 687 -8.79 -10.84 22.64
CA ASN A 687 -7.82 -11.91 22.88
C ASN A 687 -8.41 -13.13 23.62
N ILE A 688 -9.46 -12.93 24.43
CA ILE A 688 -10.23 -14.03 25.02
C ILE A 688 -11.10 -14.71 23.95
N CYS A 689 -11.85 -13.93 23.14
CA CYS A 689 -12.74 -14.47 22.10
C CYS A 689 -11.99 -15.16 20.95
N ALA A 690 -10.78 -14.72 20.61
CA ALA A 690 -9.89 -15.39 19.65
C ALA A 690 -9.19 -16.63 20.23
N GLY A 691 -9.41 -16.95 21.52
CA GLY A 691 -8.80 -18.10 22.20
C GLY A 691 -7.33 -17.93 22.60
N HIS A 692 -6.72 -16.77 22.34
CA HIS A 692 -5.29 -16.53 22.62
C HIS A 692 -4.94 -16.60 24.13
N ILE A 693 -5.91 -16.37 25.02
CA ILE A 693 -5.76 -16.36 26.49
C ILE A 693 -6.31 -17.66 27.12
N ALA A 694 -6.81 -18.61 26.30
CA ALA A 694 -7.30 -19.89 26.80
C ALA A 694 -6.16 -20.73 27.40
N PHE A 695 -6.42 -21.35 28.56
CA PHE A 695 -5.52 -22.25 29.29
C PHE A 695 -4.23 -21.65 29.88
N ASN A 696 -3.98 -20.34 29.79
CA ASN A 696 -2.80 -19.71 30.37
C ASN A 696 -3.11 -18.34 31.02
N GLU A 697 -3.65 -18.35 32.24
CA GLU A 697 -3.96 -17.11 32.98
C GLU A 697 -2.70 -16.34 33.44
N ASP A 698 -1.53 -17.00 33.53
CA ASP A 698 -0.26 -16.33 33.82
C ASP A 698 0.10 -15.27 32.76
N ILE A 699 -0.44 -15.39 31.53
CA ILE A 699 -0.23 -14.42 30.46
C ILE A 699 -0.78 -13.03 30.80
N LEU A 700 -1.85 -12.95 31.58
CA LEU A 700 -2.43 -11.69 32.07
C LEU A 700 -1.51 -11.00 33.10
N SER A 701 -0.67 -11.79 33.77
CA SER A 701 0.36 -11.30 34.70
C SER A 701 1.70 -11.04 34.02
N HIS A 702 1.85 -11.33 32.72
CA HIS A 702 3.11 -11.16 32.02
C HIS A 702 3.49 -9.68 31.89
N ARG A 703 4.81 -9.39 31.94
CA ARG A 703 5.33 -8.02 31.87
C ARG A 703 4.90 -7.32 30.57
N ASP A 704 5.03 -8.00 29.43
CA ASP A 704 4.65 -7.45 28.13
C ASP A 704 3.14 -7.13 28.08
N TYR A 705 2.30 -8.03 28.61
CA TYR A 705 0.85 -7.88 28.62
C TYR A 705 0.41 -6.69 29.49
N THR A 706 0.89 -6.65 30.73
CA THR A 706 0.61 -5.57 31.68
C THR A 706 1.13 -4.22 31.20
N THR A 707 2.28 -4.19 30.51
CA THR A 707 2.83 -2.97 29.88
C THR A 707 1.98 -2.52 28.69
N LEU A 708 1.56 -3.44 27.80
CA LEU A 708 0.65 -3.12 26.69
C LEU A 708 -0.70 -2.60 27.18
N SER A 709 -1.29 -3.21 28.21
CA SER A 709 -2.56 -2.76 28.82
C SER A 709 -2.41 -1.34 29.37
N SER A 710 -1.35 -1.08 30.15
CA SER A 710 -1.06 0.23 30.76
C SER A 710 -0.84 1.34 29.72
N LEU A 711 -0.03 1.07 28.68
CA LEU A 711 0.19 2.01 27.58
C LEU A 711 -1.11 2.25 26.79
N THR A 712 -1.84 1.18 26.44
CA THR A 712 -3.13 1.26 25.74
C THR A 712 -4.13 2.12 26.52
N ASN A 713 -4.20 1.96 27.84
CA ASN A 713 -5.00 2.81 28.71
C ASN A 713 -4.58 4.27 28.63
N LYS A 714 -3.30 4.59 28.93
CA LYS A 714 -2.83 5.99 28.99
C LYS A 714 -3.01 6.70 27.65
N ILE A 715 -2.71 6.03 26.54
CA ILE A 715 -2.81 6.59 25.18
C ILE A 715 -4.28 6.74 24.76
N CYS A 716 -5.13 5.71 24.90
CA CYS A 716 -6.52 5.77 24.43
C CYS A 716 -7.39 6.74 25.26
N ARG A 717 -7.05 6.90 26.55
CA ARG A 717 -7.55 8.01 27.40
C ARG A 717 -7.28 9.37 26.77
N ARG A 718 -6.01 9.66 26.43
CA ARG A 718 -5.60 10.93 25.79
C ARG A 718 -6.28 11.12 24.43
N LEU A 719 -6.32 10.08 23.59
CA LEU A 719 -6.96 10.11 22.28
C LEU A 719 -8.46 10.46 22.38
N THR A 720 -9.17 9.88 23.35
CA THR A 720 -10.60 10.19 23.57
C THR A 720 -10.78 11.67 23.97
N GLN A 721 -9.99 12.16 24.92
CA GLN A 721 -10.03 13.57 25.32
C GLN A 721 -9.63 14.55 24.19
N ILE A 722 -8.81 14.11 23.24
CA ILE A 722 -8.45 14.87 22.03
C ILE A 722 -9.58 14.86 21.00
N GLN A 723 -10.26 13.72 20.83
CA GLN A 723 -11.43 13.56 19.97
C GLN A 723 -12.57 14.48 20.40
N ASP A 724 -12.94 14.45 21.69
CA ASP A 724 -14.03 15.27 22.26
C ASP A 724 -13.80 16.78 22.06
N LYS A 725 -12.54 17.21 22.12
CA LYS A 725 -12.13 18.61 21.96
C LYS A 725 -11.82 19.00 20.50
N LYS A 726 -11.61 18.03 19.61
CA LYS A 726 -11.10 18.17 18.22
C LYS A 726 -9.76 18.92 18.12
N ILE A 727 -8.77 18.53 18.91
CA ILE A 727 -7.48 19.26 19.07
C ILE A 727 -6.20 18.49 18.67
N LEU A 728 -6.27 17.49 17.78
CA LEU A 728 -5.07 16.75 17.39
C LEU A 728 -4.17 17.61 16.47
N GLU A 729 -3.16 18.25 17.05
CA GLU A 729 -2.16 19.03 16.31
C GLU A 729 -1.00 18.14 15.80
N ILE A 730 -0.87 18.02 14.47
CA ILE A 730 0.31 17.47 13.79
C ILE A 730 1.17 18.62 13.26
N LYS A 731 2.51 18.48 13.38
CA LYS A 731 3.53 19.41 12.87
C LYS A 731 4.75 18.63 12.40
N ASP A 732 5.29 18.98 11.23
CA ASP A 732 6.46 18.31 10.62
C ASP A 732 6.33 16.77 10.53
N GLY A 733 5.12 16.26 10.29
CA GLY A 733 4.81 14.83 10.23
C GLY A 733 4.57 14.14 11.58
N SER A 734 4.97 14.76 12.70
CA SER A 734 4.81 14.24 14.07
C SER A 734 3.63 14.87 14.82
N ILE A 735 3.19 14.19 15.89
CA ILE A 735 2.26 14.78 16.87
C ILE A 735 2.99 15.85 17.69
N LYS A 736 2.32 16.95 18.02
CA LYS A 736 2.88 18.06 18.82
C LYS A 736 3.12 17.68 20.28
N ASP A 737 2.30 16.81 20.85
CA ASP A 737 2.46 16.22 22.19
C ASP A 737 3.52 15.10 22.14
N LYS A 738 4.74 15.42 22.60
CA LYS A 738 5.90 14.52 22.52
C LYS A 738 5.85 13.36 23.51
N GLU A 739 5.32 13.56 24.72
CA GLU A 739 5.13 12.46 25.69
C GLU A 739 4.16 11.42 25.12
N MET A 740 3.09 11.88 24.46
CA MET A 740 2.15 10.99 23.76
C MET A 740 2.77 10.30 22.55
N GLU A 741 3.62 10.99 21.78
CA GLU A 741 4.33 10.40 20.64
C GLU A 741 5.29 9.28 21.12
N GLU A 742 6.03 9.50 22.21
CA GLU A 742 6.93 8.51 22.82
C GLU A 742 6.18 7.29 23.39
N GLU A 743 5.03 7.51 24.04
CA GLU A 743 4.15 6.42 24.50
C GLU A 743 3.64 5.53 23.35
N MET A 744 3.22 6.15 22.24
CA MET A 744 2.79 5.44 21.04
C MET A 744 3.94 4.62 20.43
N GLN A 745 5.13 5.21 20.32
CA GLN A 745 6.34 4.52 19.85
C GLN A 745 6.72 3.33 20.77
N ALA A 746 6.58 3.49 22.09
CA ALA A 746 6.84 2.41 23.05
C ALA A 746 5.84 1.25 22.92
N LEU A 747 4.55 1.54 22.70
CA LEU A 747 3.53 0.53 22.42
C LEU A 747 3.86 -0.21 21.11
N VAL A 748 4.18 0.52 20.04
CA VAL A 748 4.51 -0.07 18.73
C VAL A 748 5.78 -0.92 18.81
N LYS A 749 6.83 -0.47 19.50
CA LYS A 749 8.04 -1.27 19.76
C LYS A 749 7.67 -2.58 20.45
N LEU A 750 6.93 -2.52 21.55
CA LEU A 750 6.57 -3.72 22.33
C LEU A 750 5.67 -4.70 21.54
N VAL A 751 4.89 -4.20 20.58
CA VAL A 751 4.07 -5.03 19.68
C VAL A 751 4.88 -5.66 18.54
N LEU A 752 5.73 -4.89 17.87
CA LEU A 752 6.45 -5.33 16.68
C LEU A 752 7.71 -6.14 17.02
N GLU A 753 8.46 -5.78 18.06
CA GLU A 753 9.69 -6.43 18.45
C GLU A 753 9.42 -7.85 19.01
N GLU A 754 10.10 -8.86 18.45
CA GLU A 754 10.09 -10.21 19.02
C GLU A 754 10.96 -10.27 20.28
N SER A 755 10.43 -10.88 21.35
CA SER A 755 11.08 -10.87 22.67
C SER A 755 12.28 -11.82 22.67
N GLU A 756 13.50 -11.26 22.62
CA GLU A 756 14.80 -11.92 22.33
C GLU A 756 15.07 -13.27 23.05
N SER A 757 14.49 -13.47 24.23
CA SER A 757 14.70 -14.64 25.09
C SER A 757 13.71 -15.79 24.87
N GLY A 758 12.78 -15.68 23.92
CA GLY A 758 11.73 -16.68 23.66
C GLY A 758 10.63 -16.74 24.73
N GLY A 759 10.71 -15.93 25.78
CA GLY A 759 9.70 -15.79 26.83
C GLY A 759 8.65 -14.69 26.56
N GLY A 760 8.47 -14.27 25.31
CA GLY A 760 7.47 -13.27 24.93
C GLY A 760 6.04 -13.81 24.95
N ILE A 761 5.06 -12.91 25.06
CA ILE A 761 3.65 -13.26 24.76
C ILE A 761 3.44 -13.44 23.26
N ASP A 762 2.44 -14.24 22.90
CA ASP A 762 2.07 -14.50 21.52
C ASP A 762 1.84 -13.21 20.70
N ARG A 763 2.30 -13.22 19.45
CA ARG A 763 2.31 -12.03 18.61
C ARG A 763 0.90 -11.60 18.16
N ASN A 764 -0.07 -12.49 18.11
CA ASN A 764 -1.46 -12.13 17.83
C ASN A 764 -2.06 -11.35 19.01
N ILE A 765 -1.69 -11.69 20.25
CA ILE A 765 -2.06 -10.92 21.45
C ILE A 765 -1.51 -9.50 21.36
N LYS A 766 -0.22 -9.36 21.03
CA LYS A 766 0.43 -8.07 20.77
C LYS A 766 -0.31 -7.28 19.68
N GLN A 767 -0.61 -7.93 18.56
CA GLN A 767 -1.27 -7.32 17.40
C GLN A 767 -2.70 -6.84 17.71
N THR A 768 -3.44 -7.53 18.59
CA THR A 768 -4.77 -7.07 19.06
C THR A 768 -4.69 -5.71 19.76
N PHE A 769 -3.71 -5.49 20.65
CA PHE A 769 -3.54 -4.19 21.32
C PHE A 769 -3.26 -3.06 20.31
N LEU A 770 -2.35 -3.27 19.35
CA LEU A 770 -2.09 -2.31 18.27
C LEU A 770 -3.34 -2.06 17.40
N SER A 771 -4.12 -3.10 17.12
CA SER A 771 -5.35 -3.00 16.33
C SER A 771 -6.40 -2.14 17.05
N VAL A 772 -6.61 -2.36 18.35
CA VAL A 772 -7.52 -1.54 19.16
C VAL A 772 -7.03 -0.09 19.24
N PHE A 773 -5.78 0.14 19.63
CA PHE A 773 -5.20 1.49 19.71
C PHE A 773 -5.32 2.27 18.39
N LYS A 774 -5.09 1.63 17.22
CA LYS A 774 -5.30 2.28 15.91
C LYS A 774 -6.74 2.71 15.67
N THR A 775 -7.76 2.01 16.19
CA THR A 775 -9.15 2.49 16.06
C THR A 775 -9.45 3.72 16.92
N PHE A 776 -8.84 3.84 18.10
CA PHE A 776 -8.91 5.07 18.91
C PHE A 776 -8.15 6.21 18.22
N TYR A 777 -6.99 5.95 17.63
CA TYR A 777 -6.21 6.96 16.91
C TYR A 777 -6.95 7.45 15.67
N TYR A 778 -7.50 6.53 14.87
CA TYR A 778 -8.39 6.83 13.75
C TYR A 778 -9.53 7.78 14.16
N CYS A 779 -10.19 7.49 15.28
CA CYS A 779 -11.31 8.29 15.79
C CYS A 779 -10.91 9.70 16.30
N ALA A 780 -9.70 9.85 16.84
CA ALA A 780 -9.18 11.15 17.27
C ALA A 780 -8.60 11.99 16.11
N TYR A 781 -8.14 11.33 15.04
CA TYR A 781 -7.55 11.96 13.86
C TYR A 781 -8.60 12.38 12.82
N HIS A 782 -9.52 11.48 12.44
CA HIS A 782 -10.48 11.74 11.36
C HIS A 782 -11.69 12.53 11.85
N HIS A 783 -12.11 13.51 11.05
CA HIS A 783 -13.39 14.19 11.25
C HIS A 783 -14.57 13.24 10.98
N ALA A 784 -15.73 13.53 11.57
CA ALA A 784 -16.90 12.66 11.48
C ALA A 784 -17.42 12.52 10.04
N GLU A 785 -17.25 13.57 9.24
CA GLU A 785 -17.59 13.66 7.82
C GLU A 785 -16.68 12.75 6.97
N THR A 786 -15.37 12.74 7.25
CA THR A 786 -14.39 11.82 6.64
C THR A 786 -14.70 10.37 7.01
N THR A 787 -15.05 10.13 8.28
CA THR A 787 -15.42 8.80 8.79
C THR A 787 -16.72 8.29 8.15
N ASP A 788 -17.72 9.14 7.91
CA ASP A 788 -18.95 8.76 7.18
C ASP A 788 -18.65 8.32 5.74
N VAL A 789 -17.72 9.00 5.05
CA VAL A 789 -17.24 8.59 3.72
C VAL A 789 -16.50 7.25 3.76
N HIS A 790 -15.63 7.04 4.75
CA HIS A 790 -14.93 5.77 4.93
C HIS A 790 -15.87 4.61 5.28
N ILE A 791 -16.90 4.85 6.10
CA ILE A 791 -17.98 3.89 6.39
C ILE A 791 -18.69 3.47 5.10
N PHE A 792 -19.08 4.43 4.26
CA PHE A 792 -19.72 4.14 2.98
C PHE A 792 -18.79 3.33 2.07
N LYS A 793 -17.55 3.80 1.87
CA LYS A 793 -16.59 3.20 0.95
C LYS A 793 -16.16 1.77 1.34
N VAL A 794 -16.08 1.46 2.63
CA VAL A 794 -15.70 0.13 3.11
C VAL A 794 -16.88 -0.85 3.15
N LEU A 795 -18.04 -0.42 3.64
CA LEU A 795 -19.16 -1.34 3.91
C LEU A 795 -20.24 -1.38 2.82
N PHE A 796 -20.39 -0.33 2.00
CA PHE A 796 -21.58 -0.15 1.16
C PHE A 796 -21.30 0.24 -0.30
N GLU A 797 -20.05 0.54 -0.67
CA GLU A 797 -19.60 0.76 -2.06
C GLU A 797 -18.85 -0.49 -2.56
N PRO A 798 -19.41 -1.30 -3.47
CA PRO A 798 -18.69 -2.43 -4.06
C PRO A 798 -17.55 -1.94 -4.95
N VAL A 799 -16.42 -2.67 -4.95
CA VAL A 799 -15.28 -2.39 -5.82
C VAL A 799 -15.50 -3.05 -7.19
N VAL A 800 -15.10 -2.39 -8.27
CA VAL A 800 -15.30 -2.80 -9.68
C VAL A 800 -13.95 -2.97 -10.38
#